data_AF-A0A1H3G6V6-F1
#
_entry.id   AF-A0A1H3G6V6-F1
#
_cell.length_a   1.000
_cell.length_b   1.000
_cell.length_c   1.000
_cell.angle_alpha   90.00
_cell.angle_beta   90.00
_cell.angle_gamma   90.00
#
_symmetry.space_group_name_H-M   'P 1'
#
loop_
_entity.id
_entity.type
_entity.pdbx_description
1 polymer ?
#
loop_
_entity_poly.entity_id
_entity_poly.type
_entity_poly.pdbx_seq_one_letter_code
_entity_poly.pdbx_strand_id
1 'polypeptide(L)'
;MVSIKKWVSIMAAVMMVFSLASQVVPVLASASNEQFASDFSSAEGWTLDPTLSIANGKLHSESWSAYLQSAITDQSFTGTYSFQVDVEAPLSSGHWNATRLLWGYQDASNYYELLLGNASVANNAANVSLKKIVNNVETSLAADIVYGLGGKTSTLQVVQEDDGHISVSSLQANTVTKLYDRVEDHTYTAGQIAIGVRSSPIDFDNFRVVAGVEPLTAPEQPEVPVVETPTMAEGNFEVQGSVIKDPSGNDFIAKGVNVNGPRWPWARPTLPDVSTIVDTWQFNTVRVNMFPRMEHWNINNNMDLDGIVNAFTSRHVVTMLENHDFTGSYPGETGVTESDGSYSMSVDELKAYWVDLATKYKDNPYVWFNIMNEPGQAGKGYSTSESIARWKEVHEEIIAAIRAIGAENIIVLDGHFYGQEGGFRNGTADSAILSTGEQLAATYDNLVFSLHMYGEWFNGQQRLATYLDEAASKGLALIIGEYGGGDSQTTNVTAAMFNEAVQRNVGRLVWAWEGEDQFDLTAGTTKGGGWEVDKLDGSRPTNLSWLGSQVWDDNHNSLTLPVTLNLPVMVNGNFEDGLTSWLNWSRAELATGVGIDGSKALKVPAGGAGGGGQYVTVKPNTTYTLTVWGKVSGAIEADSADAGFQYKPTEQSPDSDQIKFILSFDSTAWTKKEVTFTTGPSVAGANVFVWKSAAGVDLLVDNVSLAEQPPIIVNGDFEKDLDAWMNWGRLEAVAGAGVGGSKALKVTAGGAGGGGQFVTVKPNTNYKLTIWGKVSGATEADGAAAGFQYKPTDQSPDSDQIKHVLSFDSTEWTKKEVVFKTGASVAASNVFIWKNAAGVDLLIDNVQLVETMEEPGEVTPEPEGLTLDAALFKNEAGTVVTSVPAEGMLLAEVTATNHGAAQPVTLVVALYNKKGVMKAMSSVSRTLKDGETTTFTSGFDLPKRAEKFTVKVMIWNNLQDKVQLAEPIVMLPVTKDDKKEEKKAEKEEKKQEKEEKKAEKDEKKDDKKDDKKGK
;
A
#
# COMPACT_ATOMS: atom_id res chain seq x y z
N MET A 1 54.49 25.12 54.23
CA MET A 1 55.30 24.60 55.36
C MET A 1 54.38 23.84 56.29
N VAL A 2 54.77 22.61 56.62
CA VAL A 2 54.36 21.77 57.77
C VAL A 2 53.10 22.22 58.52
N SER A 3 52.03 21.41 58.42
CA SER A 3 51.09 21.07 59.50
C SER A 3 49.63 20.98 59.04
N ILE A 4 49.36 20.04 58.12
CA ILE A 4 48.09 19.29 58.12
C ILE A 4 48.42 17.88 58.63
N LYS A 5 49.01 17.82 59.82
CA LYS A 5 49.25 16.61 60.61
C LYS A 5 48.60 16.87 61.97
N LYS A 6 47.28 16.67 62.07
CA LYS A 6 46.57 16.35 63.35
C LYS A 6 45.06 16.16 63.25
N TRP A 7 44.44 16.28 62.08
CA TRP A 7 43.02 15.93 61.90
C TRP A 7 42.77 14.59 61.19
N VAL A 8 43.84 13.88 60.78
CA VAL A 8 43.77 12.54 60.15
C VAL A 8 43.74 11.40 61.19
N SER A 9 43.74 11.70 62.49
CA SER A 9 44.00 10.71 63.56
C SER A 9 42.78 10.24 64.36
N ILE A 10 41.55 10.63 64.00
CA ILE A 10 40.33 10.24 64.75
C ILE A 10 39.33 9.41 63.92
N MET A 11 39.45 9.34 62.58
CA MET A 11 38.68 8.39 61.76
C MET A 11 39.33 6.99 61.62
N ALA A 12 40.44 6.73 62.31
CA ALA A 12 41.18 5.47 62.27
C ALA A 12 40.73 4.42 63.31
N ALA A 13 39.67 4.67 64.10
CA ALA A 13 39.29 3.82 65.23
C ALA A 13 37.94 3.08 65.09
N VAL A 14 37.19 3.23 63.99
CA VAL A 14 35.83 2.64 63.89
C VAL A 14 35.64 1.55 62.84
N MET A 15 36.63 1.22 62.00
CA MET A 15 36.54 -0.03 61.21
C MET A 15 37.84 -0.84 61.20
N MET A 16 38.54 -0.84 62.34
CA MET A 16 39.53 -1.86 62.70
C MET A 16 38.83 -3.10 63.30
N VAL A 17 38.04 -3.79 62.47
CA VAL A 17 37.74 -5.24 62.55
C VAL A 17 37.34 -5.56 61.10
N PHE A 18 38.25 -5.85 60.18
CA PHE A 18 38.88 -7.14 59.99
C PHE A 18 40.17 -6.94 59.17
N SER A 19 41.32 -7.05 59.83
CA SER A 19 42.63 -7.13 59.19
C SER A 19 43.43 -8.15 59.99
N LEU A 20 43.37 -9.42 59.56
CA LEU A 20 44.33 -10.48 59.88
C LEU A 20 44.06 -11.64 58.92
N ALA A 21 44.78 -11.63 57.79
CA ALA A 21 45.36 -12.80 57.11
C ALA A 21 45.70 -12.46 55.65
N SER A 22 46.80 -11.73 55.45
CA SER A 22 47.60 -11.87 54.24
C SER A 22 48.56 -13.03 54.45
N GLN A 23 48.35 -14.12 53.72
CA GLN A 23 49.31 -15.13 53.22
C GLN A 23 48.59 -16.48 53.07
N VAL A 24 47.77 -16.57 52.04
CA VAL A 24 47.60 -17.82 51.31
C VAL A 24 47.84 -17.42 49.86
N VAL A 25 48.95 -17.87 49.29
CA VAL A 25 49.13 -17.94 47.84
C VAL A 25 47.85 -18.59 47.32
N PRO A 26 47.04 -17.94 46.47
CA PRO A 26 45.96 -18.67 45.85
C PRO A 26 46.67 -19.69 44.97
N VAL A 27 46.67 -20.94 45.44
CA VAL A 27 46.65 -22.08 44.55
C VAL A 27 45.53 -21.74 43.58
N LEU A 28 45.90 -21.29 42.38
CA LEU A 28 44.97 -21.24 41.25
C LEU A 28 44.39 -22.64 41.21
N ALA A 29 43.13 -22.75 41.58
CA ALA A 29 42.41 -23.99 41.46
C ALA A 29 42.57 -24.39 39.99
N SER A 30 43.21 -25.53 39.74
CA SER A 30 43.10 -26.22 38.48
C SER A 30 41.63 -26.63 38.34
N ALA A 31 40.82 -25.72 37.81
CA ALA A 31 39.50 -26.01 37.32
C ALA A 31 39.65 -26.66 35.94
N SER A 32 38.88 -27.71 35.73
CA SER A 32 38.88 -28.59 34.58
C SER A 32 38.72 -27.87 33.24
N ASN A 33 39.33 -28.46 32.21
CA ASN A 33 39.19 -28.20 30.77
C ASN A 33 37.73 -28.18 30.29
N GLU A 34 36.99 -27.11 30.56
CA GLU A 34 35.68 -26.87 29.95
C GLU A 34 35.64 -25.51 29.26
N GLN A 35 35.01 -25.54 28.09
CA GLN A 35 34.86 -24.48 27.08
C GLN A 35 34.52 -23.12 27.70
N PHE A 36 35.33 -22.09 27.43
CA PHE A 36 35.00 -20.70 27.77
C PHE A 36 34.45 -20.02 26.52
N ALA A 37 33.28 -19.40 26.60
CA ALA A 37 32.68 -18.68 25.49
C ALA A 37 32.06 -17.35 25.95
N SER A 38 32.06 -16.37 25.07
CA SER A 38 31.48 -15.06 25.29
C SER A 38 30.94 -14.54 23.96
N ASP A 39 29.62 -14.35 23.90
CA ASP A 39 28.91 -13.66 22.82
C ASP A 39 28.87 -12.14 23.05
N PHE A 40 29.60 -11.66 24.06
CA PHE A 40 29.64 -10.26 24.50
C PHE A 40 28.27 -9.60 24.74
N SER A 41 27.24 -10.39 25.06
CA SER A 41 25.98 -9.87 25.63
C SER A 41 26.19 -9.18 26.98
N SER A 42 27.28 -9.51 27.68
CA SER A 42 27.77 -8.82 28.88
C SER A 42 29.31 -8.90 28.99
N ALA A 43 29.89 -8.17 29.94
CA ALA A 43 31.33 -8.20 30.24
C ALA A 43 31.74 -9.33 31.22
N GLU A 44 30.85 -10.29 31.50
CA GLU A 44 31.12 -11.37 32.45
C GLU A 44 32.30 -12.24 32.00
N GLY A 45 33.21 -12.54 32.93
CA GLY A 45 34.42 -13.33 32.66
C GLY A 45 35.58 -12.54 32.02
N TRP A 46 35.43 -11.21 31.88
CA TRP A 46 36.44 -10.32 31.32
C TRP A 46 36.77 -9.14 32.23
N THR A 47 38.06 -8.87 32.39
CA THR A 47 38.57 -7.59 32.88
C THR A 47 38.77 -6.65 31.69
N LEU A 48 37.88 -5.64 31.56
CA LEU A 48 37.92 -4.67 30.46
C LEU A 48 38.79 -3.45 30.78
N ASP A 49 39.55 -2.99 29.79
CA ASP A 49 40.07 -1.62 29.79
C ASP A 49 38.91 -0.60 29.82
N PRO A 50 39.00 0.51 30.58
CA PRO A 50 37.91 1.51 30.68
C PRO A 50 37.44 2.13 29.37
N THR A 51 38.20 1.96 28.28
CA THR A 51 37.88 2.47 26.95
C THR A 51 37.22 1.45 26.02
N LEU A 52 37.02 0.22 26.52
CA LEU A 52 36.19 -0.80 25.88
C LEU A 52 34.80 -0.84 26.54
N SER A 53 33.79 -1.13 25.73
CA SER A 53 32.41 -1.25 26.20
C SER A 53 31.67 -2.37 25.48
N ILE A 54 30.59 -2.85 26.08
CA ILE A 54 29.62 -3.68 25.34
C ILE A 54 28.63 -2.75 24.63
N ALA A 55 28.54 -2.86 23.30
CA ALA A 55 27.61 -2.11 22.48
C ALA A 55 26.99 -3.03 21.43
N ASN A 56 25.65 -3.00 21.28
CA ASN A 56 24.91 -3.85 20.34
C ASN A 56 25.21 -5.36 20.47
N GLY A 57 25.47 -5.82 21.70
CA GLY A 57 25.83 -7.22 21.98
C GLY A 57 27.25 -7.60 21.59
N LYS A 58 28.11 -6.65 21.20
CA LYS A 58 29.51 -6.88 20.84
C LYS A 58 30.47 -6.18 21.80
N LEU A 59 31.69 -6.69 21.94
CA LEU A 59 32.76 -5.95 22.60
C LEU A 59 33.30 -4.91 21.62
N HIS A 60 33.04 -3.65 21.94
CA HIS A 60 33.24 -2.52 21.06
C HIS A 60 34.33 -1.59 21.57
N SER A 61 35.17 -1.09 20.65
CA SER A 61 36.08 0.03 20.88
C SER A 61 35.80 1.16 19.88
N GLU A 62 35.71 2.39 20.37
CA GLU A 62 35.72 3.63 19.55
C GLU A 62 37.11 4.29 19.50
N SER A 63 38.14 3.63 20.04
CA SER A 63 39.32 4.34 20.50
C SER A 63 40.44 4.44 19.47
N TRP A 64 40.83 5.68 19.19
CA TRP A 64 41.98 6.03 18.37
C TRP A 64 43.32 6.02 19.13
N SER A 65 43.33 5.54 20.38
CA SER A 65 44.51 5.56 21.24
C SER A 65 45.65 4.67 20.72
N ALA A 66 46.87 5.20 20.77
CA ALA A 66 48.09 4.45 20.43
C ALA A 66 48.52 3.45 21.53
N TYR A 67 47.86 3.50 22.70
CA TYR A 67 48.03 2.57 23.82
C TYR A 67 47.24 1.27 23.57
N LEU A 68 47.73 0.17 24.15
CA LEU A 68 47.09 -1.14 24.10
C LEU A 68 45.80 -1.15 24.92
N GLN A 69 44.66 -1.30 24.27
CA GLN A 69 43.42 -1.59 24.97
C GLN A 69 43.13 -3.06 24.86
N SER A 70 42.80 -3.70 25.98
CA SER A 70 42.54 -5.13 26.02
C SER A 70 41.40 -5.48 26.95
N ALA A 71 40.57 -6.41 26.52
CA ALA A 71 39.76 -7.24 27.40
C ALA A 71 40.57 -8.50 27.72
N ILE A 72 40.78 -8.79 29.01
CA ILE A 72 41.58 -9.94 29.47
C ILE A 72 40.65 -10.93 30.15
N THR A 73 40.72 -12.20 29.80
CA THR A 73 39.91 -13.24 30.44
C THR A 73 40.26 -13.37 31.91
N ASP A 74 39.28 -13.55 32.79
CA ASP A 74 39.53 -13.77 34.23
C ASP A 74 40.11 -15.16 34.53
N GLN A 75 40.19 -16.02 33.51
CA GLN A 75 40.70 -17.39 33.57
C GLN A 75 42.04 -17.53 32.85
N SER A 76 42.84 -18.52 33.27
CA SER A 76 44.10 -18.92 32.61
C SER A 76 43.96 -20.28 31.95
N PHE A 77 44.56 -20.44 30.78
CA PHE A 77 44.51 -21.64 29.96
C PHE A 77 45.90 -22.30 29.91
N THR A 78 45.96 -23.63 29.81
CA THR A 78 47.20 -24.41 29.76
C THR A 78 47.01 -25.70 28.94
N GLY A 79 48.11 -26.36 28.57
CA GLY A 79 48.10 -27.50 27.66
C GLY A 79 47.76 -27.10 26.22
N THR A 80 47.29 -28.06 25.43
CA THR A 80 46.84 -27.79 24.06
C THR A 80 45.45 -27.16 24.07
N TYR A 81 45.29 -25.99 23.43
CA TYR A 81 44.00 -25.31 23.29
C TYR A 81 43.95 -24.47 22.02
N SER A 82 42.72 -24.19 21.56
CA SER A 82 42.46 -23.23 20.49
C SER A 82 41.49 -22.17 20.96
N PHE A 83 41.72 -20.91 20.58
CA PHE A 83 40.73 -19.85 20.79
C PHE A 83 40.41 -19.12 19.49
N GLN A 84 39.16 -18.66 19.41
CA GLN A 84 38.58 -18.04 18.23
C GLN A 84 37.82 -16.77 18.62
N VAL A 85 37.77 -15.80 17.72
CA VAL A 85 36.98 -14.58 17.88
C VAL A 85 36.58 -14.02 16.52
N ASP A 86 35.33 -13.59 16.39
CA ASP A 86 34.87 -12.84 15.24
C ASP A 86 35.28 -11.38 15.37
N VAL A 87 35.84 -10.83 14.30
CA VAL A 87 36.37 -9.48 14.25
C VAL A 87 35.77 -8.73 13.08
N GLU A 88 35.13 -7.60 13.36
CA GLU A 88 34.63 -6.67 12.36
C GLU A 88 35.54 -5.44 12.34
N ALA A 89 36.57 -5.49 11.48
CA ALA A 89 37.55 -4.42 11.35
C ALA A 89 37.11 -3.39 10.30
N PRO A 90 37.03 -2.09 10.63
CA PRO A 90 36.69 -1.07 9.66
C PRO A 90 37.81 -0.92 8.63
N LEU A 91 37.43 -0.47 7.43
CA LEU A 91 38.41 -0.15 6.40
C LEU A 91 39.25 1.06 6.83
N SER A 92 40.56 0.88 6.98
CA SER A 92 41.48 1.97 7.32
C SER A 92 42.59 2.16 6.29
N SER A 93 43.13 3.37 6.21
CA SER A 93 44.13 3.77 5.22
C SER A 93 45.59 3.49 5.62
N GLY A 94 45.85 2.85 6.78
CA GLY A 94 47.21 2.66 7.28
C GLY A 94 47.39 1.46 8.21
N HIS A 95 48.62 0.92 8.22
CA HIS A 95 49.02 -0.26 9.02
C HIS A 95 49.10 -0.02 10.53
N TRP A 96 48.85 1.21 11.00
CA TRP A 96 48.97 1.58 12.43
C TRP A 96 47.72 1.23 13.24
N ASN A 97 46.58 1.07 12.57
CA ASN A 97 45.31 0.65 13.15
C ASN A 97 45.32 -0.87 13.17
N ALA A 98 45.25 -1.49 14.35
CA ALA A 98 45.49 -2.92 14.45
C ALA A 98 44.63 -3.65 15.47
N THR A 99 44.18 -4.83 15.07
CA THR A 99 43.63 -5.89 15.93
C THR A 99 44.75 -6.63 16.64
N ARG A 100 44.53 -7.00 17.90
CA ARG A 100 45.49 -7.71 18.74
C ARG A 100 44.84 -8.93 19.39
N LEU A 101 45.51 -10.07 19.27
CA LEU A 101 45.24 -11.26 20.07
C LEU A 101 46.46 -11.55 20.93
N LEU A 102 46.26 -11.75 22.23
CA LEU A 102 47.31 -12.06 23.19
C LEU A 102 46.99 -13.36 23.90
N TRP A 103 47.99 -14.21 24.11
CA TRP A 103 47.82 -15.46 24.87
C TRP A 103 49.11 -15.80 25.60
N GLY A 104 49.04 -16.78 26.52
CA GLY A 104 50.13 -16.99 27.48
C GLY A 104 50.39 -15.76 28.35
N TYR A 105 49.39 -14.90 28.50
CA TYR A 105 49.51 -13.62 29.19
C TYR A 105 49.72 -13.85 30.69
N GLN A 106 50.89 -13.44 31.20
CA GLN A 106 51.21 -13.45 32.63
C GLN A 106 50.92 -12.08 33.25
N ASP A 107 51.36 -11.04 32.54
CA ASP A 107 51.25 -9.64 32.90
C ASP A 107 51.53 -8.77 31.67
N ALA A 108 51.42 -7.45 31.82
CA ALA A 108 51.62 -6.48 30.73
C ALA A 108 53.04 -6.46 30.14
N SER A 109 54.00 -7.18 30.73
CA SER A 109 55.38 -7.30 30.27
C SER A 109 55.72 -8.67 29.67
N ASN A 110 54.79 -9.64 29.71
CA ASN A 110 55.07 -11.05 29.38
C ASN A 110 53.85 -11.74 28.71
N TYR A 111 53.88 -11.91 27.39
CA TYR A 111 52.82 -12.56 26.60
C TYR A 111 53.28 -12.92 25.17
N TYR A 112 52.51 -13.77 24.48
CA TYR A 112 52.52 -13.86 23.02
C TYR A 112 51.53 -12.87 22.40
N GLU A 113 51.83 -12.43 21.19
CA GLU A 113 51.02 -11.47 20.45
C GLU A 113 50.91 -11.80 18.97
N LEU A 114 49.69 -11.70 18.46
CA LEU A 114 49.38 -11.52 17.06
C LEU A 114 48.88 -10.10 16.84
N LEU A 115 49.62 -9.31 16.07
CA LEU A 115 49.24 -7.96 15.66
C LEU A 115 48.82 -8.01 14.18
N LEU A 116 47.61 -7.53 13.85
CA LEU A 116 47.10 -7.48 12.48
C LEU A 116 46.63 -6.07 12.13
N GLY A 117 47.17 -5.48 11.06
CA GLY A 117 46.75 -4.17 10.58
C GLY A 117 45.40 -4.19 9.84
N ASN A 118 44.57 -3.18 10.07
CA ASN A 118 43.19 -3.06 9.59
C ASN A 118 43.05 -2.42 8.19
N ALA A 119 44.11 -2.45 7.37
CA ALA A 119 44.08 -1.88 6.03
C ALA A 119 43.59 -2.90 4.99
N SER A 120 42.92 -2.43 3.92
CA SER A 120 42.84 -3.23 2.69
C SER A 120 44.23 -3.32 2.07
N VAL A 121 44.50 -4.36 1.28
CA VAL A 121 45.85 -4.74 0.80
C VAL A 121 46.46 -3.76 -0.24
N ALA A 122 46.17 -2.46 -0.14
CA ALA A 122 46.44 -1.44 -1.16
C ALA A 122 47.94 -1.24 -1.48
N ASN A 123 48.86 -1.62 -0.58
CA ASN A 123 50.31 -1.38 -0.75
C ASN A 123 51.20 -2.63 -0.65
N ASN A 124 50.62 -3.84 -0.52
CA ASN A 124 51.37 -5.11 -0.41
C ASN A 124 52.49 -5.15 0.67
N ALA A 125 52.40 -4.30 1.69
CA ALA A 125 53.35 -4.23 2.80
C ALA A 125 52.92 -5.15 3.95
N ALA A 126 53.89 -5.83 4.58
CA ALA A 126 53.63 -6.75 5.67
C ALA A 126 52.96 -6.02 6.84
N ASN A 127 51.85 -6.57 7.32
CA ASN A 127 50.97 -5.95 8.30
C ASN A 127 50.45 -6.93 9.35
N VAL A 128 50.88 -8.18 9.32
CA VAL A 128 50.62 -9.17 10.35
C VAL A 128 51.94 -9.66 10.91
N SER A 129 52.09 -9.61 12.24
CA SER A 129 53.31 -10.03 12.93
C SER A 129 52.98 -10.92 14.13
N LEU A 130 53.69 -12.05 14.23
CA LEU A 130 53.62 -12.98 15.36
C LEU A 130 54.86 -12.82 16.26
N LYS A 131 54.63 -12.46 17.52
CA LYS A 131 55.67 -12.00 18.45
C LYS A 131 55.54 -12.63 19.83
N LYS A 132 56.65 -12.65 20.56
CA LYS A 132 56.66 -12.81 22.02
C LYS A 132 57.24 -11.57 22.68
N ILE A 133 56.72 -11.24 23.83
CA ILE A 133 57.19 -10.16 24.69
C ILE A 133 57.65 -10.81 25.97
N VAL A 134 58.92 -10.61 26.37
CA VAL A 134 59.50 -11.10 27.62
C VAL A 134 60.17 -9.94 28.35
N ASN A 135 59.69 -9.58 29.54
CA ASN A 135 60.14 -8.39 30.27
C ASN A 135 60.14 -7.12 29.40
N ASN A 136 59.08 -6.89 28.61
CA ASN A 136 58.94 -5.82 27.63
C ASN A 136 59.91 -5.86 26.43
N VAL A 137 60.66 -6.95 26.26
CA VAL A 137 61.51 -7.16 25.08
C VAL A 137 60.71 -7.94 24.04
N GLU A 138 60.44 -7.29 22.91
CA GLU A 138 59.76 -7.88 21.75
C GLU A 138 60.72 -8.76 20.95
N THR A 139 60.27 -9.96 20.57
CA THR A 139 60.97 -10.87 19.66
C THR A 139 59.99 -11.44 18.65
N SER A 140 60.26 -11.25 17.35
CA SER A 140 59.48 -11.89 16.28
C SER A 140 59.69 -13.40 16.28
N LEU A 141 58.60 -14.16 16.20
CA LEU A 141 58.62 -15.62 16.16
C LEU A 141 58.61 -16.16 14.72
N ALA A 142 58.07 -15.38 13.78
CA ALA A 142 58.02 -15.70 12.37
C ALA A 142 58.22 -14.44 11.51
N ALA A 143 58.41 -14.61 10.20
CA ALA A 143 58.49 -13.50 9.26
C ALA A 143 57.13 -12.83 9.11
N ASP A 144 57.10 -11.49 9.11
CA ASP A 144 55.85 -10.74 8.93
C ASP A 144 55.23 -11.04 7.55
N ILE A 145 53.90 -11.11 7.52
CA ILE A 145 53.12 -11.43 6.32
C ILE A 145 52.14 -10.31 5.97
N VAL A 146 51.57 -10.41 4.77
CA VAL A 146 50.53 -9.50 4.27
C VAL A 146 49.17 -10.20 4.36
N TYR A 147 48.21 -9.60 5.07
CA TYR A 147 46.84 -10.08 5.15
C TYR A 147 45.83 -8.94 5.34
N GLY A 148 44.76 -8.91 4.57
CA GLY A 148 43.79 -7.80 4.60
C GLY A 148 42.58 -8.07 5.49
N LEU A 149 42.50 -7.38 6.63
CA LEU A 149 41.38 -7.47 7.58
C LEU A 149 40.31 -6.36 7.37
N GLY A 150 40.72 -5.17 6.92
CA GLY A 150 39.84 -3.99 6.87
C GLY A 150 38.66 -4.12 5.91
N GLY A 151 37.48 -3.72 6.38
CA GLY A 151 36.22 -3.78 5.64
C GLY A 151 35.64 -5.19 5.51
N LYS A 152 36.10 -6.13 6.35
CA LYS A 152 35.68 -7.53 6.33
C LYS A 152 35.40 -8.03 7.74
N THR A 153 34.42 -8.92 7.87
CA THR A 153 34.23 -9.76 9.05
C THR A 153 35.11 -11.00 8.91
N SER A 154 35.90 -11.29 9.94
CA SER A 154 36.81 -12.44 9.95
C SER A 154 36.77 -13.17 11.29
N THR A 155 36.75 -14.50 11.28
CA THR A 155 37.03 -15.28 12.49
C THR A 155 38.53 -15.55 12.57
N LEU A 156 39.20 -15.05 13.61
CA LEU A 156 40.61 -15.32 13.86
C LEU A 156 40.74 -16.50 14.83
N GLN A 157 41.62 -17.45 14.52
CA GLN A 157 41.96 -18.56 15.40
C GLN A 157 43.45 -18.58 15.74
N VAL A 158 43.76 -18.85 17.01
CA VAL A 158 45.09 -19.24 17.46
C VAL A 158 45.01 -20.62 18.10
N VAL A 159 45.93 -21.50 17.73
CA VAL A 159 46.13 -22.83 18.31
C VAL A 159 47.46 -22.85 19.03
N GLN A 160 47.42 -23.13 20.34
CA GLN A 160 48.59 -23.38 21.16
C GLN A 160 48.66 -24.87 21.45
N GLU A 161 49.77 -25.50 21.09
CA GLU A 161 50.04 -26.92 21.38
C GLU A 161 50.98 -27.06 22.59
N ASP A 162 50.82 -28.14 23.35
CA ASP A 162 51.63 -28.48 24.52
C ASP A 162 53.09 -28.83 24.18
N ASP A 163 53.34 -29.22 22.93
CA ASP A 163 54.68 -29.43 22.35
C ASP A 163 55.37 -28.10 21.93
N GLY A 164 54.78 -26.94 22.24
CA GLY A 164 55.34 -25.62 21.98
C GLY A 164 55.05 -25.05 20.60
N HIS A 165 54.21 -25.68 19.77
CA HIS A 165 53.85 -25.13 18.47
C HIS A 165 52.66 -24.17 18.54
N ILE A 166 52.74 -23.11 17.73
CA ILE A 166 51.73 -22.06 17.60
C ILE A 166 51.26 -22.00 16.15
N SER A 167 49.96 -22.14 15.92
CA SER A 167 49.36 -21.93 14.60
C SER A 167 48.34 -20.80 14.65
N VAL A 168 48.24 -20.04 13.58
CA VAL A 168 47.30 -18.93 13.43
C VAL A 168 46.58 -19.05 12.10
N SER A 169 45.26 -19.00 12.15
CA SER A 169 44.39 -19.07 10.97
C SER A 169 43.36 -17.94 10.98
N SER A 170 42.87 -17.57 9.81
CA SER A 170 41.78 -16.60 9.65
C SER A 170 40.76 -17.13 8.66
N LEU A 171 39.49 -17.03 9.00
CA LEU A 171 38.36 -17.37 8.13
C LEU A 171 37.71 -16.07 7.66
N GLN A 172 37.72 -15.86 6.34
CA GLN A 172 36.98 -14.79 5.68
C GLN A 172 36.05 -15.40 4.66
N ALA A 173 34.75 -15.09 4.76
CA ALA A 173 33.70 -15.79 4.00
C ALA A 173 33.82 -17.31 4.22
N ASN A 174 34.25 -18.06 3.20
CA ASN A 174 34.42 -19.52 3.26
C ASN A 174 35.89 -19.96 3.10
N THR A 175 36.84 -19.04 3.16
CA THR A 175 38.27 -19.36 2.96
C THR A 175 39.00 -19.32 4.29
N VAL A 176 39.45 -20.49 4.74
CA VAL A 176 40.40 -20.61 5.84
C VAL A 176 41.80 -20.34 5.29
N THR A 177 42.39 -19.23 5.73
CA THR A 177 43.76 -18.85 5.40
C THR A 177 44.65 -19.12 6.61
N LYS A 178 45.66 -19.98 6.43
CA LYS A 178 46.69 -20.22 7.45
C LYS A 178 47.71 -19.09 7.41
N LEU A 179 47.72 -18.26 8.45
CA LEU A 179 48.62 -17.12 8.58
C LEU A 179 50.00 -17.55 9.05
N TYR A 180 50.04 -18.38 10.09
CA TYR A 180 51.25 -19.00 10.61
C TYR A 180 50.97 -20.47 10.89
N ASP A 181 51.91 -21.34 10.50
CA ASP A 181 51.77 -22.78 10.69
C ASP A 181 52.85 -23.30 11.61
N ARG A 182 52.44 -23.85 12.76
CA ARG A 182 53.31 -24.57 13.70
C ARG A 182 54.65 -23.87 13.96
N VAL A 183 54.60 -22.62 14.36
CA VAL A 183 55.77 -21.85 14.80
C VAL A 183 56.16 -22.33 16.20
N GLU A 184 57.37 -22.85 16.37
CA GLU A 184 57.83 -23.44 17.64
C GLU A 184 58.35 -22.36 18.61
N ASP A 185 57.71 -22.21 19.77
CA ASP A 185 58.20 -21.42 20.90
C ASP A 185 57.65 -21.94 22.25
N HIS A 186 58.54 -22.14 23.22
CA HIS A 186 58.22 -22.74 24.53
C HIS A 186 58.21 -21.72 25.68
N THR A 187 58.16 -20.42 25.38
CA THR A 187 58.29 -19.37 26.41
C THR A 187 57.14 -19.37 27.40
N TYR A 188 55.90 -19.48 26.91
CA TYR A 188 54.68 -19.51 27.74
C TYR A 188 53.87 -20.77 27.47
N THR A 189 53.69 -21.61 28.50
CA THR A 189 52.93 -22.88 28.43
C THR A 189 51.58 -22.80 29.15
N ALA A 190 51.26 -21.66 29.74
CA ALA A 190 49.99 -21.34 30.37
C ALA A 190 49.81 -19.81 30.42
N GLY A 191 48.59 -19.31 30.55
CA GLY A 191 48.31 -17.89 30.83
C GLY A 191 46.91 -17.46 30.43
N GLN A 192 46.56 -16.20 30.71
CA GLN A 192 45.29 -15.61 30.28
C GLN A 192 45.29 -15.36 28.76
N ILE A 193 44.11 -15.17 28.19
CA ILE A 193 43.94 -14.71 26.80
C ILE A 193 43.40 -13.29 26.85
N ALA A 194 43.85 -12.44 25.94
CA ALA A 194 43.31 -11.11 25.79
C ALA A 194 43.08 -10.77 24.32
N ILE A 195 42.02 -10.01 24.08
CA ILE A 195 41.70 -9.43 22.77
C ILE A 195 41.71 -7.92 22.90
N GLY A 196 42.12 -7.24 21.85
CA GLY A 196 42.37 -5.81 21.96
C GLY A 196 42.59 -5.10 20.65
N VAL A 197 42.75 -3.79 20.76
CA VAL A 197 42.92 -2.91 19.62
C VAL A 197 43.99 -1.86 19.88
N ARG A 198 44.52 -1.31 18.80
CA ARG A 198 45.36 -0.11 18.79
C ARG A 198 44.90 0.82 17.69
N SER A 199 44.60 2.06 18.06
CA SER A 199 44.24 3.15 17.14
C SER A 199 43.17 2.78 16.09
N SER A 200 42.16 2.00 16.46
CA SER A 200 41.08 1.61 15.53
C SER A 200 39.77 1.47 16.29
N PRO A 201 38.64 1.92 15.71
CA PRO A 201 37.37 1.36 16.09
C PRO A 201 37.31 -0.10 15.65
N ILE A 202 36.70 -0.97 16.45
CA ILE A 202 36.56 -2.40 16.11
C ILE A 202 35.49 -3.05 16.97
N ASP A 203 34.82 -4.05 16.42
CA ASP A 203 33.91 -4.93 17.15
C ASP A 203 34.45 -6.36 17.21
N PHE A 204 34.30 -6.99 18.38
CA PHE A 204 34.57 -8.40 18.61
C PHE A 204 33.28 -9.12 19.01
N ASP A 205 33.09 -10.33 18.48
CA ASP A 205 31.94 -11.19 18.77
C ASP A 205 32.35 -12.68 18.88
N ASN A 206 31.47 -13.51 19.42
CA ASN A 206 31.56 -14.98 19.44
C ASN A 206 32.93 -15.53 19.89
N PHE A 207 33.53 -14.96 20.94
CA PHE A 207 34.79 -15.45 21.48
C PHE A 207 34.62 -16.84 22.09
N ARG A 208 35.49 -17.78 21.75
CA ARG A 208 35.49 -19.11 22.38
C ARG A 208 36.88 -19.69 22.55
N VAL A 209 37.09 -20.45 23.62
CA VAL A 209 38.29 -21.23 23.91
C VAL A 209 37.88 -22.68 24.13
N VAL A 210 38.57 -23.60 23.46
CA VAL A 210 38.33 -25.05 23.52
C VAL A 210 39.62 -25.75 23.89
N ALA A 211 39.53 -26.74 24.79
CA ALA A 211 40.64 -27.63 25.09
C ALA A 211 40.90 -28.58 23.92
N GLY A 212 42.15 -28.71 23.49
CA GLY A 212 42.54 -29.43 22.27
C GLY A 212 42.64 -28.51 21.05
N VAL A 213 42.76 -29.13 19.86
CA VAL A 213 42.80 -28.42 18.58
C VAL A 213 41.43 -28.54 17.92
N GLU A 214 40.62 -27.48 18.00
CA GLU A 214 39.44 -27.34 17.15
C GLU A 214 39.90 -26.79 15.80
N PRO A 215 39.69 -27.47 14.66
CA PRO A 215 40.05 -26.88 13.37
C PRO A 215 39.17 -25.66 13.08
N LEU A 216 39.77 -24.54 12.67
CA LEU A 216 39.01 -23.45 12.05
C LEU A 216 38.51 -23.95 10.70
N THR A 217 37.27 -24.41 10.65
CA THR A 217 36.58 -24.74 9.41
C THR A 217 35.80 -23.50 8.98
N ALA A 218 35.65 -23.30 7.67
CA ALA A 218 34.50 -22.52 7.21
C ALA A 218 33.24 -23.11 7.86
N PRO A 219 32.20 -22.32 8.15
CA PRO A 219 30.92 -22.88 8.58
C PRO A 219 30.61 -24.06 7.66
N GLU A 220 30.42 -25.23 8.26
CA GLU A 220 30.12 -26.43 7.51
C GLU A 220 28.90 -26.05 6.67
N GLN A 221 29.05 -26.07 5.33
CA GLN A 221 27.88 -26.10 4.48
C GLN A 221 27.01 -27.20 5.08
N PRO A 222 25.75 -26.91 5.46
CA PRO A 222 24.91 -27.93 6.07
C PRO A 222 25.08 -29.17 5.23
N GLU A 223 25.42 -30.32 5.84
CA GLU A 223 25.58 -31.57 5.09
C GLU A 223 24.39 -31.64 4.14
N VAL A 224 24.65 -31.46 2.85
CA VAL A 224 23.65 -31.75 1.83
C VAL A 224 23.37 -33.21 2.11
N PRO A 225 22.16 -33.57 2.56
CA PRO A 225 21.87 -34.97 2.73
C PRO A 225 22.22 -35.58 1.37
N VAL A 226 23.04 -36.63 1.37
CA VAL A 226 23.10 -37.50 0.20
C VAL A 226 21.73 -38.18 0.16
N VAL A 227 20.74 -37.42 -0.29
CA VAL A 227 19.50 -37.94 -0.83
C VAL A 227 19.98 -38.63 -2.08
N GLU A 228 19.87 -39.96 -2.12
CA GLU A 228 19.92 -40.68 -3.39
C GLU A 228 19.13 -39.85 -4.38
N THR A 229 19.73 -39.45 -5.52
CA THR A 229 19.03 -38.71 -6.56
C THR A 229 17.71 -39.42 -6.77
N PRO A 230 16.57 -38.83 -6.36
CA PRO A 230 15.30 -39.47 -6.62
C PRO A 230 15.27 -39.67 -8.13
N THR A 231 14.87 -40.84 -8.60
CA THR A 231 14.42 -40.95 -9.98
C THR A 231 13.30 -39.93 -10.12
N MET A 232 13.63 -38.76 -10.67
CA MET A 232 12.69 -37.70 -11.03
C MET A 232 11.54 -38.40 -11.77
N ALA A 233 10.30 -38.12 -11.39
CA ALA A 233 9.14 -38.75 -11.99
C ALA A 233 9.27 -38.75 -13.53
N GLU A 234 8.93 -39.85 -14.19
CA GLU A 234 8.92 -39.92 -15.66
C GLU A 234 7.90 -38.90 -16.19
N GLY A 235 8.36 -37.75 -16.69
CA GLY A 235 7.50 -36.71 -17.27
C GLY A 235 8.07 -35.29 -17.15
N ASN A 236 7.43 -34.36 -17.87
CA ASN A 236 7.73 -32.93 -17.82
C ASN A 236 6.50 -32.16 -17.30
N PHE A 237 6.71 -30.95 -16.81
CA PHE A 237 5.58 -30.03 -16.65
C PHE A 237 5.03 -29.67 -18.03
N GLU A 238 3.71 -29.56 -18.15
CA GLU A 238 3.04 -29.20 -19.40
C GLU A 238 2.02 -28.09 -19.19
N VAL A 239 1.91 -27.17 -20.15
CA VAL A 239 0.82 -26.19 -20.17
C VAL A 239 -0.27 -26.67 -21.11
N GLN A 240 -1.48 -26.86 -20.60
CA GLN A 240 -2.66 -27.28 -21.35
C GLN A 240 -3.75 -26.22 -21.24
N GLY A 241 -3.77 -25.29 -22.20
CA GLY A 241 -4.58 -24.09 -22.10
C GLY A 241 -4.16 -23.26 -20.89
N SER A 242 -5.10 -22.93 -20.01
CA SER A 242 -4.81 -22.15 -18.79
C SER A 242 -4.34 -22.99 -17.60
N VAL A 243 -4.12 -24.30 -17.76
CA VAL A 243 -3.78 -25.22 -16.67
C VAL A 243 -2.33 -25.68 -16.81
N ILE A 244 -1.59 -25.66 -15.70
CA ILE A 244 -0.25 -26.24 -15.60
C ILE A 244 -0.40 -27.66 -15.07
N LYS A 245 0.21 -28.64 -15.73
CA LYS A 245 0.27 -30.04 -15.31
C LYS A 245 1.62 -30.35 -14.70
N ASP A 246 1.64 -31.05 -13.58
CA ASP A 246 2.86 -31.61 -12.99
C ASP A 246 3.40 -32.79 -13.85
N PRO A 247 4.62 -33.27 -13.60
CA PRO A 247 5.19 -34.42 -14.30
C PRO A 247 4.38 -35.72 -14.18
N SER A 248 3.44 -35.81 -13.24
CA SER A 248 2.52 -36.94 -13.07
C SER A 248 1.17 -36.74 -13.79
N GLY A 249 0.96 -35.58 -14.44
CA GLY A 249 -0.25 -35.22 -15.17
C GLY A 249 -1.37 -34.59 -14.31
N ASN A 250 -1.11 -34.25 -13.05
CA ASN A 250 -2.09 -33.58 -12.18
C ASN A 250 -2.04 -32.06 -12.36
N ASP A 251 -3.13 -31.36 -12.03
CA ASP A 251 -3.13 -29.89 -11.98
C ASP A 251 -2.12 -29.40 -10.93
N PHE A 252 -1.19 -28.55 -11.36
CA PHE A 252 -0.18 -27.96 -10.50
C PHE A 252 -0.53 -26.51 -10.19
N ILE A 253 -0.73 -26.22 -8.90
CA ILE A 253 -0.97 -24.87 -8.41
C ILE A 253 0.27 -24.43 -7.65
N ALA A 254 1.02 -23.48 -8.20
CA ALA A 254 2.17 -22.92 -7.52
C ALA A 254 1.71 -22.21 -6.23
N LYS A 255 2.22 -22.63 -5.09
CA LYS A 255 2.12 -21.97 -3.79
C LYS A 255 3.54 -21.77 -3.31
N GLY A 256 4.06 -20.56 -3.49
CA GLY A 256 5.50 -20.34 -3.36
C GLY A 256 5.92 -19.07 -2.65
N VAL A 257 7.23 -18.88 -2.61
CA VAL A 257 7.90 -17.76 -1.96
C VAL A 257 9.12 -17.32 -2.77
N ASN A 258 9.37 -16.01 -2.80
CA ASN A 258 10.59 -15.42 -3.36
C ASN A 258 11.74 -15.57 -2.36
N VAL A 259 12.87 -16.13 -2.82
CA VAL A 259 14.07 -16.44 -2.04
C VAL A 259 15.31 -15.86 -2.70
N ASN A 260 16.37 -15.71 -1.92
CA ASN A 260 17.59 -15.07 -2.40
C ASN A 260 18.45 -16.04 -3.22
N GLY A 261 18.95 -15.57 -4.35
CA GLY A 261 19.91 -16.27 -5.20
C GLY A 261 21.20 -15.48 -5.40
N PRO A 262 22.01 -15.87 -6.41
CA PRO A 262 23.29 -15.23 -6.68
C PRO A 262 23.20 -13.71 -6.83
N ARG A 263 24.06 -13.01 -6.08
CA ARG A 263 24.23 -11.55 -6.06
C ARG A 263 22.97 -10.76 -5.66
N TRP A 264 21.99 -11.41 -5.05
CA TRP A 264 20.89 -10.71 -4.40
C TRP A 264 21.40 -9.88 -3.21
N PRO A 265 20.92 -8.64 -3.01
CA PRO A 265 21.50 -7.72 -2.02
C PRO A 265 21.10 -8.00 -0.57
N TRP A 266 20.17 -8.92 -0.31
CA TRP A 266 19.77 -9.26 1.05
C TRP A 266 20.62 -10.40 1.65
N ALA A 267 20.77 -10.39 2.97
CA ALA A 267 21.87 -11.08 3.65
C ALA A 267 21.53 -12.53 4.05
N ARG A 268 20.25 -12.91 4.13
CA ARG A 268 19.84 -14.26 4.57
C ARG A 268 20.17 -15.29 3.50
N PRO A 269 21.00 -16.31 3.81
CA PRO A 269 21.20 -17.44 2.90
C PRO A 269 19.94 -18.30 2.79
N THR A 270 19.62 -18.77 1.57
CA THR A 270 18.45 -19.62 1.29
C THR A 270 18.66 -21.07 1.73
N LEU A 271 19.86 -21.62 1.54
CA LEU A 271 20.14 -23.04 1.78
C LEU A 271 19.84 -23.53 3.21
N PRO A 272 20.17 -22.78 4.28
CA PRO A 272 19.84 -23.20 5.65
C PRO A 272 18.33 -23.33 5.92
N ASP A 273 17.50 -22.69 5.11
CA ASP A 273 16.06 -22.57 5.35
C ASP A 273 15.22 -23.54 4.51
N VAL A 274 15.85 -24.40 3.70
CA VAL A 274 15.16 -25.35 2.80
C VAL A 274 14.13 -26.21 3.55
N SER A 275 14.47 -26.74 4.73
CA SER A 275 13.52 -27.51 5.55
C SER A 275 12.37 -26.65 6.07
N THR A 276 12.64 -25.43 6.53
CA THR A 276 11.59 -24.55 7.01
C THR A 276 10.65 -24.14 5.87
N ILE A 277 11.17 -23.83 4.69
CA ILE A 277 10.41 -23.47 3.49
C ILE A 277 9.51 -24.64 3.03
N VAL A 278 10.07 -25.85 2.96
CA VAL A 278 9.37 -27.00 2.37
C VAL A 278 8.54 -27.79 3.38
N ASP A 279 9.07 -28.07 4.57
CA ASP A 279 8.41 -28.94 5.56
C ASP A 279 7.49 -28.17 6.48
N THR A 280 7.93 -26.99 6.94
CA THR A 280 7.16 -26.19 7.90
C THR A 280 6.14 -25.33 7.18
N TRP A 281 6.54 -24.55 6.18
CA TRP A 281 5.63 -23.69 5.43
C TRP A 281 4.89 -24.40 4.31
N GLN A 282 5.36 -25.57 3.84
CA GLN A 282 4.75 -26.33 2.75
C GLN A 282 4.71 -25.60 1.39
N PHE A 283 5.70 -24.74 1.12
CA PHE A 283 5.85 -24.18 -0.22
C PHE A 283 6.24 -25.26 -1.22
N ASN A 284 5.54 -25.30 -2.36
CA ASN A 284 5.81 -26.23 -3.46
C ASN A 284 6.58 -25.58 -4.62
N THR A 285 6.83 -24.26 -4.52
CA THR A 285 7.55 -23.47 -5.50
C THR A 285 8.44 -22.45 -4.77
N VAL A 286 9.66 -22.26 -5.23
CA VAL A 286 10.52 -21.13 -4.84
C VAL A 286 10.89 -20.34 -6.09
N ARG A 287 10.86 -19.01 -6.00
CA ARG A 287 11.35 -18.09 -7.03
C ARG A 287 12.66 -17.50 -6.55
N VAL A 288 13.76 -17.80 -7.25
CA VAL A 288 15.13 -17.51 -6.84
C VAL A 288 15.57 -16.21 -7.50
N ASN A 289 15.66 -15.15 -6.70
CA ASN A 289 15.98 -13.82 -7.18
C ASN A 289 17.48 -13.67 -7.46
N MET A 290 17.85 -13.23 -8.67
CA MET A 290 19.26 -13.20 -9.08
C MET A 290 19.61 -11.94 -9.85
N PHE A 291 20.84 -11.46 -9.60
CA PHE A 291 21.50 -10.45 -10.43
C PHE A 291 22.68 -11.07 -11.17
N PRO A 292 22.53 -11.43 -12.46
CA PRO A 292 23.57 -12.10 -13.22
C PRO A 292 24.89 -11.32 -13.34
N ARG A 293 24.83 -9.98 -13.38
CA ARG A 293 25.99 -9.12 -13.69
C ARG A 293 26.36 -8.10 -12.61
N MET A 294 25.64 -8.02 -11.49
CA MET A 294 25.94 -7.04 -10.45
C MET A 294 27.04 -7.50 -9.48
N GLU A 295 28.28 -7.53 -9.95
CA GLU A 295 29.45 -8.00 -9.18
C GLU A 295 29.72 -7.23 -7.88
N HIS A 296 29.21 -5.99 -7.75
CA HIS A 296 29.36 -5.15 -6.57
C HIS A 296 28.40 -5.53 -5.42
N TRP A 297 27.30 -6.23 -5.71
CA TRP A 297 26.38 -6.80 -4.71
C TRP A 297 26.75 -8.23 -4.31
N ASN A 298 28.04 -8.61 -4.48
CA ASN A 298 28.57 -9.90 -4.06
C ASN A 298 28.69 -9.99 -2.52
N ILE A 299 27.57 -9.74 -1.84
CA ILE A 299 27.36 -10.00 -0.42
C ILE A 299 27.40 -11.52 -0.30
N ASN A 300 28.44 -12.02 0.38
CA ASN A 300 28.65 -13.45 0.57
C ASN A 300 27.43 -14.01 1.31
N ASN A 301 26.52 -14.74 0.65
CA ASN A 301 25.63 -15.76 1.27
C ASN A 301 24.77 -16.59 0.28
N ASN A 302 24.54 -16.19 -0.98
CA ASN A 302 23.64 -16.91 -1.92
C ASN A 302 24.22 -17.24 -3.31
N MET A 303 25.55 -17.34 -3.46
CA MET A 303 26.19 -17.54 -4.77
C MET A 303 26.10 -18.98 -5.33
N ASP A 304 25.71 -19.97 -4.53
CA ASP A 304 25.61 -21.37 -4.95
C ASP A 304 24.24 -21.69 -5.57
N LEU A 305 24.08 -21.29 -6.83
CA LEU A 305 22.84 -21.57 -7.57
C LEU A 305 22.57 -23.08 -7.71
N ASP A 306 23.61 -23.88 -7.92
CA ASP A 306 23.48 -25.33 -8.14
C ASP A 306 23.02 -26.01 -6.85
N GLY A 307 23.60 -25.62 -5.70
CA GLY A 307 23.14 -26.06 -4.39
C GLY A 307 21.67 -25.73 -4.15
N ILE A 308 21.26 -24.50 -4.44
CA ILE A 308 19.86 -24.06 -4.29
C ILE A 308 18.94 -24.92 -5.18
N VAL A 309 19.25 -25.04 -6.48
CA VAL A 309 18.45 -25.84 -7.42
C VAL A 309 18.37 -27.29 -6.97
N ASN A 310 19.49 -27.90 -6.58
CA ASN A 310 19.49 -29.30 -6.16
C ASN A 310 18.69 -29.50 -4.87
N ALA A 311 18.82 -28.62 -3.89
CA ALA A 311 18.16 -28.74 -2.59
C ALA A 311 16.62 -28.69 -2.67
N PHE A 312 16.08 -27.90 -3.60
CA PHE A 312 14.63 -27.81 -3.81
C PHE A 312 14.11 -28.84 -4.80
N THR A 313 14.76 -29.01 -5.96
CA THR A 313 14.26 -29.94 -6.98
C THR A 313 14.35 -31.41 -6.56
N SER A 314 15.32 -31.80 -5.71
CA SER A 314 15.37 -33.15 -5.11
C SER A 314 14.21 -33.43 -4.16
N ARG A 315 13.43 -32.41 -3.80
CA ARG A 315 12.23 -32.48 -2.96
C ARG A 315 10.95 -32.26 -3.76
N HIS A 316 11.03 -32.29 -5.08
CA HIS A 316 9.93 -31.98 -6.00
C HIS A 316 9.33 -30.58 -5.78
N VAL A 317 10.16 -29.62 -5.38
CA VAL A 317 9.79 -28.19 -5.31
C VAL A 317 10.24 -27.51 -6.59
N VAL A 318 9.31 -26.83 -7.26
CA VAL A 318 9.63 -26.04 -8.46
C VAL A 318 10.60 -24.93 -8.08
N THR A 319 11.74 -24.87 -8.75
CA THR A 319 12.75 -23.83 -8.57
C THR A 319 12.73 -22.92 -9.79
N MET A 320 12.05 -21.80 -9.67
CA MET A 320 11.93 -20.79 -10.71
C MET A 320 13.12 -19.83 -10.64
N LEU A 321 13.95 -19.83 -11.67
CA LEU A 321 15.12 -18.95 -11.77
C LEU A 321 14.68 -17.64 -12.42
N GLU A 322 14.91 -16.50 -11.78
CA GLU A 322 14.55 -15.19 -12.34
C GLU A 322 15.76 -14.27 -12.54
N ASN A 323 15.71 -13.42 -13.57
CA ASN A 323 16.67 -12.34 -13.78
C ASN A 323 16.08 -10.98 -13.40
N HIS A 324 16.69 -10.35 -12.39
CA HIS A 324 16.21 -9.11 -11.79
C HIS A 324 16.81 -7.83 -12.40
N ASP A 325 17.68 -7.93 -13.41
CA ASP A 325 18.41 -6.79 -14.01
C ASP A 325 17.50 -5.76 -14.71
N PHE A 326 16.25 -6.12 -15.03
CA PHE A 326 15.37 -5.35 -15.92
C PHE A 326 14.08 -4.85 -15.27
N THR A 327 13.98 -4.87 -13.94
CA THR A 327 12.84 -4.29 -13.21
C THR A 327 12.51 -2.87 -13.69
N GLY A 328 11.33 -2.69 -14.28
CA GLY A 328 10.86 -1.42 -14.84
C GLY A 328 11.44 -1.01 -16.19
N SER A 329 12.19 -1.88 -16.87
CA SER A 329 12.91 -1.56 -18.12
C SER A 329 12.94 -2.73 -19.12
N TYR A 330 13.62 -2.55 -20.26
CA TYR A 330 13.86 -3.59 -21.25
C TYR A 330 15.34 -3.58 -21.66
N PRO A 331 15.93 -4.73 -22.02
CA PRO A 331 17.27 -4.76 -22.59
C PRO A 331 17.33 -3.96 -23.89
N GLY A 332 18.42 -3.23 -24.09
CA GLY A 332 18.74 -2.55 -25.34
C GLY A 332 19.57 -3.42 -26.29
N GLU A 333 19.92 -2.87 -27.46
CA GLU A 333 20.88 -3.49 -28.39
C GLU A 333 22.29 -3.60 -27.77
N THR A 334 22.63 -2.68 -26.87
CA THR A 334 23.88 -2.66 -26.13
C THR A 334 23.60 -2.66 -24.63
N GLY A 335 24.45 -3.34 -23.85
CA GLY A 335 24.38 -3.28 -22.40
C GLY A 335 24.67 -1.87 -21.88
N VAL A 336 24.15 -1.55 -20.69
CA VAL A 336 24.23 -0.24 -20.07
C VAL A 336 24.89 -0.38 -18.70
N THR A 337 25.86 0.49 -18.42
CA THR A 337 26.42 0.66 -17.06
C THR A 337 25.91 1.97 -16.49
N GLU A 338 25.19 1.89 -15.38
CA GLU A 338 24.67 3.07 -14.68
C GLU A 338 25.76 3.76 -13.85
N SER A 339 25.47 4.98 -13.40
CA SER A 339 26.42 5.79 -12.63
C SER A 339 26.79 5.21 -11.27
N ASP A 340 25.97 4.30 -10.73
CA ASP A 340 26.23 3.55 -9.50
C ASP A 340 27.07 2.29 -9.72
N GLY A 341 27.43 1.99 -10.97
CA GLY A 341 28.22 0.82 -11.35
C GLY A 341 27.39 -0.44 -11.63
N SER A 342 26.05 -0.36 -11.57
CA SER A 342 25.18 -1.46 -12.01
C SER A 342 25.24 -1.66 -13.53
N TYR A 343 25.15 -2.92 -13.97
CA TYR A 343 25.23 -3.31 -15.38
C TYR A 343 24.00 -4.10 -15.78
N SER A 344 23.27 -3.60 -16.78
CA SER A 344 22.16 -4.30 -17.42
C SER A 344 22.61 -4.83 -18.79
N MET A 345 22.35 -6.12 -19.05
CA MET A 345 22.77 -6.81 -20.27
C MET A 345 22.09 -6.26 -21.55
N SER A 346 22.76 -6.40 -22.70
CA SER A 346 22.09 -6.30 -23.99
C SER A 346 21.12 -7.47 -24.19
N VAL A 347 20.23 -7.35 -25.19
CA VAL A 347 19.32 -8.46 -25.56
C VAL A 347 20.09 -9.74 -25.93
N ASP A 348 21.21 -9.61 -26.65
CA ASP A 348 22.04 -10.76 -27.04
C ASP A 348 22.79 -11.38 -25.87
N GLU A 349 23.27 -10.57 -24.93
CA GLU A 349 23.90 -11.07 -23.70
C GLU A 349 22.89 -11.80 -22.80
N LEU A 350 21.67 -11.25 -22.68
CA LEU A 350 20.59 -11.89 -21.94
C LEU A 350 20.17 -13.22 -22.57
N LYS A 351 20.06 -13.28 -23.90
CA LYS A 351 19.82 -14.53 -24.63
C LYS A 351 20.90 -15.57 -24.35
N ALA A 352 22.18 -15.18 -24.44
CA ALA A 352 23.30 -16.06 -24.16
C ALA A 352 23.24 -16.59 -22.71
N TYR A 353 22.95 -15.71 -21.74
CA TYR A 353 22.79 -16.08 -20.33
C TYR A 353 21.70 -17.14 -20.14
N TRP A 354 20.52 -16.94 -20.73
CA TRP A 354 19.42 -17.90 -20.63
C TRP A 354 19.70 -19.20 -21.38
N VAL A 355 20.39 -19.16 -22.52
CA VAL A 355 20.83 -20.37 -23.24
C VAL A 355 21.82 -21.17 -22.39
N ASP A 356 22.74 -20.53 -21.68
CA ASP A 356 23.69 -21.21 -20.79
C ASP A 356 22.96 -21.91 -19.62
N LEU A 357 22.04 -21.22 -18.95
CA LEU A 357 21.22 -21.82 -17.89
C LEU A 357 20.32 -22.93 -18.41
N ALA A 358 19.65 -22.73 -19.54
CA ALA A 358 18.79 -23.74 -20.13
C ALA A 358 19.58 -24.97 -20.60
N THR A 359 20.77 -24.78 -21.17
CA THR A 359 21.68 -25.89 -21.53
C THR A 359 22.02 -26.73 -20.31
N LYS A 360 22.22 -26.09 -19.16
CA LYS A 360 22.56 -26.75 -17.89
C LYS A 360 21.38 -27.49 -17.26
N TYR A 361 20.18 -26.90 -17.29
CA TYR A 361 19.03 -27.37 -16.50
C TYR A 361 17.89 -28.00 -17.31
N LYS A 362 18.03 -28.13 -18.64
CA LYS A 362 16.95 -28.63 -19.50
C LYS A 362 16.41 -30.02 -19.16
N ASP A 363 17.24 -30.86 -18.55
CA ASP A 363 16.87 -32.23 -18.17
C ASP A 363 16.23 -32.30 -16.77
N ASN A 364 16.08 -31.17 -16.07
CA ASN A 364 15.40 -31.07 -14.77
C ASN A 364 14.03 -30.37 -14.92
N PRO A 365 12.92 -31.12 -14.92
CA PRO A 365 11.59 -30.54 -15.16
C PRO A 365 11.14 -29.56 -14.07
N TYR A 366 11.70 -29.65 -12.86
CA TYR A 366 11.37 -28.74 -11.75
C TYR A 366 12.13 -27.42 -11.80
N VAL A 367 13.02 -27.21 -12.78
CA VAL A 367 13.61 -25.89 -13.04
C VAL A 367 12.75 -25.14 -14.05
N TRP A 368 12.27 -23.96 -13.66
CA TRP A 368 11.51 -23.07 -14.53
C TRP A 368 12.33 -21.80 -14.79
N PHE A 369 12.16 -21.18 -15.97
CA PHE A 369 12.90 -19.98 -16.36
C PHE A 369 11.97 -18.77 -16.40
N ASN A 370 12.06 -17.89 -15.41
CA ASN A 370 11.36 -16.60 -15.42
C ASN A 370 12.28 -15.54 -16.02
N ILE A 371 12.10 -15.27 -17.31
CA ILE A 371 13.20 -14.73 -18.12
C ILE A 371 13.53 -13.26 -17.86
N MET A 372 12.60 -12.52 -17.24
CA MET A 372 12.78 -11.11 -16.91
C MET A 372 11.81 -10.71 -15.80
N ASN A 373 12.35 -10.25 -14.67
CA ASN A 373 11.53 -9.66 -13.61
C ASN A 373 10.93 -8.33 -14.08
N GLU A 374 9.62 -8.18 -13.93
CA GLU A 374 8.93 -6.89 -13.95
C GLU A 374 9.29 -5.93 -15.12
N PRO A 375 9.28 -6.38 -16.38
CA PRO A 375 9.76 -5.56 -17.48
C PRO A 375 8.91 -4.30 -17.74
N GLY A 376 9.54 -3.22 -18.19
CA GLY A 376 8.87 -2.04 -18.73
C GLY A 376 8.12 -1.13 -17.74
N GLN A 377 7.97 0.14 -18.14
CA GLN A 377 7.20 1.18 -17.45
C GLN A 377 6.66 2.19 -18.48
N ALA A 378 5.36 2.48 -18.52
CA ALA A 378 4.91 3.65 -19.29
C ALA A 378 5.26 4.95 -18.56
N GLY A 379 5.66 5.98 -19.34
CA GLY A 379 6.01 7.30 -18.82
C GLY A 379 7.51 7.54 -18.56
N LYS A 380 8.37 6.53 -18.73
CA LYS A 380 9.84 6.69 -18.86
C LYS A 380 10.34 6.43 -20.28
N GLY A 381 9.62 6.95 -21.28
CA GLY A 381 10.06 6.95 -22.68
C GLY A 381 9.29 6.02 -23.63
N TYR A 382 8.40 5.15 -23.12
CA TYR A 382 7.49 4.34 -23.93
C TYR A 382 6.02 4.71 -23.69
N SER A 383 5.23 4.77 -24.76
CA SER A 383 3.77 4.63 -24.68
C SER A 383 3.39 3.19 -24.35
N THR A 384 2.16 2.98 -23.84
CA THR A 384 1.66 1.63 -23.53
C THR A 384 1.79 0.67 -24.72
N SER A 385 1.43 1.13 -25.93
CA SER A 385 1.53 0.31 -27.15
C SER A 385 2.98 -0.03 -27.53
N GLU A 386 3.92 0.90 -27.35
CA GLU A 386 5.33 0.65 -27.61
C GLU A 386 5.91 -0.34 -26.58
N SER A 387 5.49 -0.22 -25.31
CA SER A 387 5.87 -1.18 -24.26
C SER A 387 5.36 -2.58 -24.58
N ILE A 388 4.09 -2.74 -25.00
CA ILE A 388 3.53 -4.04 -25.40
C ILE A 388 4.31 -4.63 -26.59
N ALA A 389 4.64 -3.82 -27.59
CA ALA A 389 5.42 -4.27 -28.73
C ALA A 389 6.82 -4.74 -28.32
N ARG A 390 7.50 -3.97 -27.46
CA ARG A 390 8.84 -4.31 -26.96
C ARG A 390 8.82 -5.54 -26.06
N TRP A 391 7.79 -5.67 -25.21
CA TRP A 391 7.56 -6.85 -24.39
C TRP A 391 7.53 -8.11 -25.26
N LYS A 392 6.68 -8.14 -26.29
CA LYS A 392 6.55 -9.30 -27.18
C LYS A 392 7.88 -9.62 -27.87
N GLU A 393 8.52 -8.62 -28.47
CA GLU A 393 9.76 -8.76 -29.22
C GLU A 393 10.87 -9.43 -28.39
N VAL A 394 11.16 -8.88 -27.21
CA VAL A 394 12.26 -9.35 -26.37
C VAL A 394 11.99 -10.75 -25.82
N HIS A 395 10.77 -11.00 -25.34
CA HIS A 395 10.40 -12.33 -24.84
C HIS A 395 10.51 -13.38 -25.95
N GLU A 396 10.00 -13.08 -27.15
CA GLU A 396 10.05 -14.00 -28.29
C GLU A 396 11.49 -14.36 -28.69
N GLU A 397 12.42 -13.39 -28.70
CA GLU A 397 13.82 -13.66 -29.00
C GLU A 397 14.48 -14.63 -28.01
N ILE A 398 14.21 -14.45 -26.71
CA ILE A 398 14.77 -15.29 -25.64
C ILE A 398 14.13 -16.68 -25.66
N ILE A 399 12.80 -16.76 -25.79
CA ILE A 399 12.08 -18.04 -25.90
C ILE A 399 12.59 -18.84 -27.10
N ALA A 400 12.71 -18.20 -28.28
CA ALA A 400 13.22 -18.86 -29.47
C ALA A 400 14.63 -19.42 -29.27
N ALA A 401 15.52 -18.67 -28.60
CA ALA A 401 16.88 -19.12 -28.31
C ALA A 401 16.92 -20.32 -27.34
N ILE A 402 16.10 -20.30 -26.28
CA ILE A 402 15.97 -21.42 -25.33
C ILE A 402 15.40 -22.67 -26.03
N ARG A 403 14.35 -22.51 -26.83
CA ARG A 403 13.72 -23.64 -27.54
C ARG A 403 14.64 -24.22 -28.63
N ALA A 404 15.50 -23.41 -29.26
CA ALA A 404 16.44 -23.86 -30.28
C ALA A 404 17.47 -24.90 -29.79
N ILE A 405 17.77 -24.94 -28.48
CA ILE A 405 18.66 -25.95 -27.87
C ILE A 405 17.92 -27.20 -27.36
N GLY A 406 16.60 -27.26 -27.58
CA GLY A 406 15.73 -28.37 -27.18
C GLY A 406 15.35 -28.39 -25.70
N ALA A 407 15.38 -27.24 -25.01
CA ALA A 407 14.88 -27.16 -23.64
C ALA A 407 13.34 -27.13 -23.63
N GLU A 408 12.71 -28.01 -22.85
CA GLU A 408 11.24 -28.15 -22.75
C GLU A 408 10.66 -27.58 -21.44
N ASN A 409 11.51 -27.05 -20.55
CA ASN A 409 11.11 -26.44 -19.28
C ASN A 409 10.03 -25.38 -19.46
N ILE A 410 9.25 -25.13 -18.40
CA ILE A 410 8.35 -23.99 -18.34
C ILE A 410 9.17 -22.69 -18.43
N ILE A 411 8.71 -21.76 -19.27
CA ILE A 411 9.23 -20.40 -19.35
C ILE A 411 8.14 -19.45 -18.84
N VAL A 412 8.47 -18.64 -17.83
CA VAL A 412 7.56 -17.72 -17.16
C VAL A 412 7.81 -16.28 -17.65
N LEU A 413 6.75 -15.59 -18.07
CA LEU A 413 6.80 -14.24 -18.61
C LEU A 413 6.05 -13.27 -17.69
N ASP A 414 6.78 -12.38 -17.02
CA ASP A 414 6.16 -11.33 -16.21
C ASP A 414 5.50 -10.30 -17.13
N GLY A 415 4.34 -9.79 -16.70
CA GLY A 415 3.66 -8.70 -17.38
C GLY A 415 4.49 -7.42 -17.39
N HIS A 416 4.15 -6.47 -18.28
CA HIS A 416 4.83 -5.17 -18.23
C HIS A 416 4.31 -4.27 -17.09
N PHE A 417 4.80 -3.03 -16.96
CA PHE A 417 4.47 -2.12 -15.84
C PHE A 417 4.86 -2.68 -14.48
N TYR A 418 6.15 -3.02 -14.33
CA TYR A 418 6.64 -3.66 -13.12
C TYR A 418 5.84 -4.93 -12.76
N GLY A 419 5.48 -5.75 -13.76
CA GLY A 419 4.63 -6.93 -13.53
C GLY A 419 3.16 -6.64 -13.23
N GLN A 420 2.74 -5.38 -12.98
CA GLN A 420 1.40 -5.04 -12.52
C GLN A 420 0.39 -4.82 -13.65
N GLU A 421 0.84 -4.76 -14.91
CA GLU A 421 0.09 -4.46 -16.14
C GLU A 421 -0.96 -3.33 -15.98
N GLY A 422 -0.53 -2.27 -15.28
CA GLY A 422 -1.25 -1.01 -15.09
C GLY A 422 -2.41 -1.07 -14.09
N GLY A 423 -2.51 -2.12 -13.27
CA GLY A 423 -3.69 -2.40 -12.43
C GLY A 423 -4.98 -2.62 -13.24
N PHE A 424 -4.79 -2.90 -14.53
CA PHE A 424 -5.73 -3.15 -15.61
C PHE A 424 -6.95 -2.21 -15.64
N ARG A 425 -6.67 -0.91 -15.63
CA ARG A 425 -7.70 0.14 -15.55
C ARG A 425 -8.43 0.38 -16.88
N ASN A 426 -7.77 0.17 -18.02
CA ASN A 426 -8.29 0.57 -19.35
C ASN A 426 -8.65 -0.57 -20.32
N GLY A 427 -9.05 -1.75 -19.87
CA GLY A 427 -9.27 -2.82 -20.86
C GLY A 427 -7.93 -3.45 -21.31
N THR A 428 -8.02 -4.54 -22.07
CA THR A 428 -6.91 -5.34 -22.60
C THR A 428 -5.77 -4.48 -23.16
N ALA A 429 -6.10 -3.25 -23.58
CA ALA A 429 -5.17 -2.22 -24.04
C ALA A 429 -4.02 -1.88 -23.05
N ASP A 430 -4.19 -2.10 -21.74
CA ASP A 430 -3.12 -1.90 -20.75
C ASP A 430 -2.24 -3.15 -20.54
N SER A 431 -2.63 -4.32 -21.05
CA SER A 431 -1.96 -5.61 -20.75
C SER A 431 -1.22 -6.16 -21.97
N ALA A 432 0.09 -6.39 -21.83
CA ALA A 432 0.89 -7.06 -22.84
C ALA A 432 0.54 -8.56 -22.91
N ILE A 433 0.29 -9.20 -21.75
CA ILE A 433 -0.10 -10.60 -21.66
C ILE A 433 -1.40 -10.86 -22.44
N LEU A 434 -2.47 -10.11 -22.15
CA LEU A 434 -3.77 -10.33 -22.79
C LEU A 434 -3.80 -9.87 -24.26
N SER A 435 -2.94 -8.91 -24.63
CA SER A 435 -2.84 -8.41 -26.00
C SER A 435 -2.04 -9.33 -26.93
N THR A 436 -0.98 -9.96 -26.44
CA THR A 436 -0.01 -10.67 -27.29
C THR A 436 0.35 -12.08 -26.84
N GLY A 437 -0.02 -12.50 -25.63
CA GLY A 437 0.30 -13.81 -25.06
C GLY A 437 -0.22 -14.98 -25.89
N GLU A 438 -1.43 -14.88 -26.46
CA GLU A 438 -1.99 -15.93 -27.35
C GLU A 438 -1.11 -16.21 -28.57
N GLN A 439 -0.45 -15.17 -29.09
CA GLN A 439 0.44 -15.31 -30.26
C GLN A 439 1.71 -16.08 -29.88
N LEU A 440 2.25 -15.81 -28.69
CA LEU A 440 3.41 -16.54 -28.17
C LEU A 440 3.06 -17.99 -27.84
N ALA A 441 1.94 -18.22 -27.14
CA ALA A 441 1.48 -19.55 -26.75
C ALA A 441 1.03 -20.41 -27.95
N ALA A 442 0.62 -19.81 -29.06
CA ALA A 442 0.36 -20.52 -30.31
C ALA A 442 1.65 -20.97 -31.04
N THR A 443 2.79 -20.39 -30.70
CA THR A 443 4.09 -20.63 -31.35
C THR A 443 5.01 -21.51 -30.50
N TYR A 444 4.95 -21.35 -29.18
CA TYR A 444 5.81 -22.04 -28.22
C TYR A 444 4.97 -22.71 -27.14
N ASP A 445 5.25 -23.99 -26.90
CA ASP A 445 4.65 -24.72 -25.80
C ASP A 445 5.25 -24.30 -24.45
N ASN A 446 4.56 -24.66 -23.36
CA ASN A 446 5.05 -24.55 -21.99
C ASN A 446 5.41 -23.11 -21.56
N LEU A 447 4.55 -22.16 -21.93
CA LEU A 447 4.61 -20.77 -21.45
C LEU A 447 3.63 -20.55 -20.30
N VAL A 448 4.13 -19.94 -19.23
CA VAL A 448 3.33 -19.44 -18.11
C VAL A 448 3.50 -17.92 -18.06
N PHE A 449 2.43 -17.18 -17.78
CA PHE A 449 2.46 -15.74 -17.62
C PHE A 449 2.39 -15.40 -16.13
N SER A 450 2.93 -14.24 -15.74
CA SER A 450 3.01 -13.82 -14.34
C SER A 450 2.50 -12.40 -14.17
N LEU A 451 1.57 -12.21 -13.23
CA LEU A 451 1.07 -10.89 -12.78
C LEU A 451 1.58 -10.61 -11.36
N HIS A 452 2.05 -9.40 -11.10
CA HIS A 452 2.52 -8.98 -9.77
C HIS A 452 1.45 -8.08 -9.11
N MET A 453 1.06 -8.41 -7.88
CA MET A 453 -0.12 -7.85 -7.23
C MET A 453 0.26 -6.90 -6.09
N TYR A 454 0.42 -5.62 -6.43
CA TYR A 454 0.71 -4.52 -5.50
C TYR A 454 -0.25 -3.34 -5.67
N GLY A 455 0.19 -2.14 -5.32
CA GLY A 455 -0.66 -0.97 -5.13
C GLY A 455 -1.50 -0.54 -6.34
N GLU A 456 -1.08 -0.85 -7.58
CA GLU A 456 -1.87 -0.47 -8.76
C GLU A 456 -3.25 -1.14 -8.79
N TRP A 457 -3.35 -2.32 -8.16
CA TRP A 457 -4.56 -3.13 -8.02
C TRP A 457 -5.44 -2.77 -6.82
N PHE A 458 -5.15 -1.67 -6.11
CA PHE A 458 -5.94 -1.25 -4.96
C PHE A 458 -7.42 -1.11 -5.28
N ASN A 459 -8.28 -1.66 -4.41
CA ASN A 459 -9.73 -1.82 -4.61
C ASN A 459 -10.10 -2.49 -5.94
N GLY A 460 -9.22 -3.34 -6.49
CA GLY A 460 -9.34 -3.90 -7.83
C GLY A 460 -9.91 -5.30 -7.91
N GLN A 461 -10.61 -5.82 -6.89
CA GLN A 461 -11.05 -7.22 -6.85
C GLN A 461 -11.84 -7.63 -8.12
N GLN A 462 -12.81 -6.83 -8.57
CA GLN A 462 -13.57 -7.13 -9.78
C GLN A 462 -12.73 -7.01 -11.06
N ARG A 463 -11.78 -6.06 -11.11
CA ARG A 463 -10.85 -5.94 -12.24
C ARG A 463 -9.95 -7.17 -12.32
N LEU A 464 -9.46 -7.64 -11.17
CA LEU A 464 -8.66 -8.85 -11.07
C LEU A 464 -9.45 -10.07 -11.53
N ALA A 465 -10.68 -10.26 -11.04
CA ALA A 465 -11.55 -11.34 -11.50
C ALA A 465 -11.68 -11.34 -13.04
N THR A 466 -11.91 -10.16 -13.63
CA THR A 466 -12.03 -9.98 -15.08
C THR A 466 -10.72 -10.31 -15.81
N TYR A 467 -9.57 -9.87 -15.28
CA TYR A 467 -8.25 -10.18 -15.84
C TYR A 467 -8.01 -11.70 -15.89
N LEU A 468 -8.23 -12.39 -14.77
CA LEU A 468 -8.01 -13.82 -14.64
C LEU A 468 -8.94 -14.62 -15.56
N ASP A 469 -10.21 -14.22 -15.65
CA ASP A 469 -11.20 -14.86 -16.53
C ASP A 469 -10.85 -14.64 -18.02
N GLU A 470 -10.39 -13.44 -18.39
CA GLU A 470 -9.96 -13.14 -19.76
C GLU A 470 -8.72 -13.94 -20.14
N ALA A 471 -7.69 -14.00 -19.27
CA ALA A 471 -6.50 -14.81 -19.48
C ALA A 471 -6.84 -16.29 -19.68
N ALA A 472 -7.72 -16.84 -18.82
CA ALA A 472 -8.17 -18.22 -18.93
C ALA A 472 -8.94 -18.48 -20.23
N SER A 473 -9.82 -17.55 -20.65
CA SER A 473 -10.59 -17.67 -21.90
C SER A 473 -9.70 -17.69 -23.15
N LYS A 474 -8.53 -17.07 -23.06
CA LYS A 474 -7.47 -17.03 -24.08
C LYS A 474 -6.53 -18.25 -24.00
N GLY A 475 -6.77 -19.17 -23.07
CA GLY A 475 -5.93 -20.35 -22.86
C GLY A 475 -4.52 -20.02 -22.36
N LEU A 476 -4.35 -18.92 -21.63
CA LEU A 476 -3.07 -18.50 -21.06
C LEU A 476 -2.96 -19.03 -19.62
N ALA A 477 -1.96 -19.85 -19.33
CA ALA A 477 -1.64 -20.26 -17.96
C ALA A 477 -1.00 -19.09 -17.22
N LEU A 478 -1.62 -18.66 -16.13
CA LEU A 478 -1.23 -17.47 -15.37
C LEU A 478 -0.94 -17.84 -13.92
N ILE A 479 0.07 -17.20 -13.34
CA ILE A 479 0.35 -17.18 -11.90
C ILE A 479 0.42 -15.73 -11.39
N ILE A 480 0.27 -15.56 -10.08
CA ILE A 480 0.64 -14.34 -9.37
C ILE A 480 2.10 -14.51 -8.92
N GLY A 481 3.07 -14.03 -9.70
CA GLY A 481 4.51 -14.24 -9.44
C GLY A 481 5.02 -13.52 -8.21
N GLU A 482 4.36 -12.43 -7.82
CA GLU A 482 4.64 -11.67 -6.61
C GLU A 482 3.36 -11.08 -6.01
N TYR A 483 3.28 -11.09 -4.68
CA TYR A 483 2.30 -10.33 -3.91
C TYR A 483 2.82 -10.08 -2.50
N GLY A 484 2.32 -9.02 -1.85
CA GLY A 484 2.65 -8.68 -0.46
C GLY A 484 1.53 -7.95 0.26
N GLY A 485 1.58 -7.89 1.59
CA GLY A 485 0.61 -7.19 2.44
C GLY A 485 1.26 -6.61 3.69
N GLY A 486 1.76 -5.37 3.58
CA GLY A 486 2.47 -4.65 4.65
C GLY A 486 1.78 -3.36 5.11
N ASP A 487 1.01 -2.75 4.22
CA ASP A 487 0.23 -1.54 4.47
C ASP A 487 -1.25 -1.76 4.11
N SER A 488 -2.08 -0.74 4.32
CA SER A 488 -3.51 -0.79 3.99
C SER A 488 -3.79 -1.10 2.52
N GLN A 489 -2.94 -0.63 1.61
CA GLN A 489 -3.13 -0.75 0.17
C GLN A 489 -2.84 -2.18 -0.28
N THR A 490 -1.65 -2.68 0.04
CA THR A 490 -1.16 -4.01 -0.34
C THR A 490 -1.91 -5.12 0.41
N THR A 491 -2.33 -4.88 1.65
CA THR A 491 -3.22 -5.78 2.40
C THR A 491 -4.59 -5.94 1.71
N ASN A 492 -5.18 -4.84 1.21
CA ASN A 492 -6.42 -4.89 0.43
C ASN A 492 -6.25 -5.68 -0.87
N VAL A 493 -5.15 -5.44 -1.57
CA VAL A 493 -4.81 -6.13 -2.82
C VAL A 493 -4.61 -7.62 -2.59
N THR A 494 -3.88 -8.01 -1.54
CA THR A 494 -3.65 -9.41 -1.18
C THR A 494 -4.95 -10.13 -0.81
N ALA A 495 -5.84 -9.49 -0.05
CA ALA A 495 -7.15 -10.07 0.26
C ALA A 495 -7.97 -10.31 -1.01
N ALA A 496 -8.02 -9.32 -1.92
CA ALA A 496 -8.67 -9.47 -3.22
C ALA A 496 -8.02 -10.58 -4.07
N MET A 497 -6.69 -10.66 -4.07
CA MET A 497 -5.94 -11.71 -4.77
C MET A 497 -6.33 -13.10 -4.28
N PHE A 498 -6.32 -13.36 -2.96
CA PHE A 498 -6.75 -14.66 -2.43
C PHE A 498 -8.21 -14.97 -2.79
N ASN A 499 -9.10 -13.97 -2.71
CA ASN A 499 -10.51 -14.15 -3.04
C ASN A 499 -10.75 -14.53 -4.51
N GLU A 500 -9.91 -14.06 -5.44
CA GLU A 500 -10.11 -14.33 -6.87
C GLU A 500 -9.23 -15.45 -7.43
N ALA A 501 -7.97 -15.55 -6.99
CA ALA A 501 -6.99 -16.52 -7.49
C ALA A 501 -7.25 -17.94 -6.95
N VAL A 502 -7.63 -18.09 -5.67
CA VAL A 502 -7.82 -19.41 -5.05
C VAL A 502 -8.96 -20.18 -5.73
N GLN A 503 -10.12 -19.55 -5.89
CA GLN A 503 -11.28 -20.18 -6.53
C GLN A 503 -11.08 -20.48 -8.02
N ARG A 504 -10.10 -19.82 -8.66
CA ARG A 504 -9.73 -20.02 -10.07
C ARG A 504 -8.54 -20.94 -10.26
N ASN A 505 -7.99 -21.52 -9.18
CA ASN A 505 -6.80 -22.35 -9.24
C ASN A 505 -5.62 -21.64 -9.94
N VAL A 506 -5.42 -20.35 -9.64
CA VAL A 506 -4.29 -19.57 -10.14
C VAL A 506 -3.16 -19.66 -9.12
N GLY A 507 -1.96 -20.04 -9.55
CA GLY A 507 -0.77 -20.12 -8.68
C GLY A 507 -0.38 -18.75 -8.13
N ARG A 508 0.33 -18.70 -7.00
CA ARG A 508 0.72 -17.46 -6.31
C ARG A 508 1.98 -17.63 -5.47
N LEU A 509 2.88 -16.64 -5.53
CA LEU A 509 4.15 -16.67 -4.82
C LEU A 509 4.31 -15.39 -3.97
N VAL A 510 4.50 -15.54 -2.67
CA VAL A 510 4.62 -14.39 -1.75
C VAL A 510 6.00 -13.74 -1.88
N TRP A 511 6.03 -12.42 -1.82
CA TRP A 511 7.23 -11.63 -1.63
C TRP A 511 7.31 -11.20 -0.15
N ALA A 512 8.31 -11.60 0.64
CA ALA A 512 9.40 -12.52 0.32
C ALA A 512 9.89 -13.27 1.58
N TRP A 513 10.79 -14.24 1.42
CA TRP A 513 11.31 -15.03 2.53
C TRP A 513 12.07 -14.18 3.57
N GLU A 514 12.88 -13.19 3.15
CA GLU A 514 13.78 -12.47 4.06
C GLU A 514 13.07 -11.47 5.00
N GLY A 515 12.01 -10.79 4.56
CA GLY A 515 11.39 -9.73 5.37
C GLY A 515 12.21 -8.44 5.53
N GLU A 516 13.27 -8.21 4.72
CA GLU A 516 14.00 -6.92 4.66
C GLU A 516 13.16 -5.74 4.09
N ASP A 517 11.90 -5.97 3.79
CA ASP A 517 10.93 -4.99 3.27
C ASP A 517 9.62 -5.12 4.06
N GLN A 518 8.63 -4.25 3.81
CA GLN A 518 7.39 -4.16 4.60
C GLN A 518 6.47 -5.41 4.58
N PHE A 519 6.82 -6.48 3.86
CA PHE A 519 5.95 -7.64 3.59
C PHE A 519 6.27 -8.84 4.50
N ASP A 520 6.24 -8.59 5.80
CA ASP A 520 6.61 -9.57 6.82
C ASP A 520 5.69 -10.79 6.82
N LEU A 521 6.27 -11.99 6.97
CA LEU A 521 5.56 -13.24 7.27
C LEU A 521 5.40 -13.47 8.78
N THR A 522 6.29 -12.92 9.60
CA THR A 522 6.23 -13.01 11.07
C THR A 522 6.07 -11.64 11.71
N ALA A 523 5.42 -11.56 12.86
CA ALA A 523 5.18 -10.32 13.59
C ALA A 523 5.97 -10.28 14.91
N GLY A 524 6.47 -9.10 15.26
CA GLY A 524 7.22 -8.88 16.50
C GLY A 524 8.60 -9.52 16.50
N THR A 525 9.18 -9.77 15.33
CA THR A 525 10.52 -10.34 15.16
C THR A 525 11.48 -9.28 14.58
N THR A 526 12.75 -9.64 14.35
CA THR A 526 13.78 -8.65 14.01
C THR A 526 13.69 -8.21 12.55
N LYS A 527 13.34 -9.17 11.67
CA LYS A 527 13.29 -8.99 10.23
C LYS A 527 11.94 -9.35 9.62
N GLY A 528 10.98 -9.89 10.37
CA GLY A 528 9.67 -10.27 9.83
C GLY A 528 9.71 -11.47 8.87
N GLY A 529 10.85 -12.14 8.73
CA GLY A 529 11.05 -13.17 7.72
C GLY A 529 10.51 -14.55 8.07
N GLY A 530 10.29 -15.39 7.06
CA GLY A 530 9.64 -16.70 7.23
C GLY A 530 10.38 -17.70 8.12
N TRP A 531 11.70 -17.54 8.33
CA TRP A 531 12.48 -18.40 9.22
C TRP A 531 12.31 -18.05 10.70
N GLU A 532 11.77 -16.86 11.02
CA GLU A 532 11.60 -16.41 12.41
C GLU A 532 10.34 -16.99 13.07
N VAL A 533 9.69 -17.98 12.46
CA VAL A 533 8.54 -18.68 13.05
C VAL A 533 8.90 -19.35 14.38
N ASP A 534 8.02 -19.21 15.37
CA ASP A 534 8.25 -19.73 16.73
C ASP A 534 8.05 -21.26 16.85
N LYS A 535 7.64 -21.93 15.78
CA LYS A 535 7.40 -23.37 15.73
C LYS A 535 7.84 -23.98 14.40
N LEU A 536 8.58 -25.08 14.51
CA LEU A 536 9.10 -25.86 13.37
C LEU A 536 8.52 -27.29 13.32
N ASP A 537 7.64 -27.65 14.25
CA ASP A 537 7.08 -29.01 14.40
C ASP A 537 5.88 -29.29 13.48
N GLY A 538 5.60 -28.39 12.54
CA GLY A 538 4.44 -28.45 11.64
C GLY A 538 3.14 -27.96 12.28
N SER A 539 3.14 -27.58 13.55
CA SER A 539 1.99 -26.88 14.15
C SER A 539 2.01 -25.40 13.76
N ARG A 540 0.82 -24.78 13.72
CA ARG A 540 0.69 -23.36 13.34
C ARG A 540 1.53 -22.46 14.28
N PRO A 541 2.46 -21.65 13.75
CA PRO A 541 3.21 -20.66 14.51
C PRO A 541 2.26 -19.63 15.15
N THR A 542 2.64 -19.08 16.31
CA THR A 542 1.82 -18.07 17.00
C THR A 542 2.23 -16.63 16.68
N ASN A 543 3.41 -16.46 16.09
CA ASN A 543 3.98 -15.16 15.74
C ASN A 543 3.83 -14.81 14.25
N LEU A 544 2.80 -15.31 13.56
CA LEU A 544 2.55 -14.93 12.17
C LEU A 544 2.04 -13.48 12.08
N SER A 545 2.50 -12.75 11.06
CA SER A 545 1.87 -11.49 10.67
C SER A 545 0.47 -11.74 10.07
N TRP A 546 -0.24 -10.68 9.68
CA TRP A 546 -1.48 -10.85 8.92
C TRP A 546 -1.23 -11.56 7.58
N LEU A 547 -0.20 -11.13 6.84
CA LEU A 547 0.20 -11.73 5.57
C LEU A 547 0.62 -13.20 5.77
N GLY A 548 1.54 -13.44 6.70
CA GLY A 548 2.01 -14.78 7.01
C GLY A 548 0.90 -15.73 7.47
N SER A 549 -0.12 -15.22 8.15
CA SER A 549 -1.32 -16.00 8.48
C SER A 549 -2.08 -16.46 7.23
N GLN A 550 -2.28 -15.59 6.24
CA GLN A 550 -2.97 -15.97 5.00
C GLN A 550 -2.14 -16.97 4.19
N VAL A 551 -0.82 -16.75 4.09
CA VAL A 551 0.10 -17.64 3.38
C VAL A 551 0.15 -19.02 4.03
N TRP A 552 0.28 -19.07 5.36
CA TRP A 552 0.26 -20.31 6.12
C TRP A 552 -1.02 -21.09 5.85
N ASP A 553 -2.16 -20.41 5.95
CA ASP A 553 -3.47 -21.03 5.76
C ASP A 553 -3.69 -21.52 4.32
N ASP A 554 -3.21 -20.79 3.32
CA ASP A 554 -3.28 -21.24 1.94
C ASP A 554 -2.42 -22.49 1.72
N ASN A 555 -1.17 -22.49 2.17
CA ASN A 555 -0.27 -23.64 2.02
C ASN A 555 -0.80 -24.89 2.72
N HIS A 556 -1.39 -24.74 3.90
CA HIS A 556 -1.94 -25.85 4.70
C HIS A 556 -3.39 -26.21 4.37
N ASN A 557 -3.97 -25.61 3.31
CA ASN A 557 -5.36 -25.82 2.90
C ASN A 557 -6.39 -25.54 4.00
N SER A 558 -6.09 -24.58 4.88
CA SER A 558 -6.97 -24.09 5.96
C SER A 558 -7.51 -22.67 5.72
N LEU A 559 -7.18 -22.04 4.57
CA LEU A 559 -7.64 -20.70 4.21
C LEU A 559 -9.17 -20.64 4.13
N THR A 560 -9.75 -19.68 4.86
CA THR A 560 -11.18 -19.38 4.81
C THR A 560 -11.43 -18.23 3.84
N LEU A 561 -12.28 -18.46 2.83
CA LEU A 561 -12.73 -17.43 1.90
C LEU A 561 -14.15 -16.93 2.24
N PRO A 562 -14.45 -15.64 2.02
CA PRO A 562 -13.51 -14.61 1.55
C PRO A 562 -12.55 -14.19 2.67
N VAL A 563 -11.30 -13.87 2.31
CA VAL A 563 -10.38 -13.13 3.18
C VAL A 563 -10.99 -11.76 3.42
N THR A 564 -11.26 -11.45 4.69
CA THR A 564 -11.89 -10.19 5.11
C THR A 564 -10.92 -9.34 5.91
N LEU A 565 -11.05 -8.02 5.79
CA LEU A 565 -10.24 -7.05 6.52
C LEU A 565 -11.05 -6.38 7.62
N ASN A 566 -10.41 -6.15 8.76
CA ASN A 566 -10.95 -5.29 9.81
C ASN A 566 -10.75 -3.82 9.40
N LEU A 567 -11.78 -3.23 8.82
CA LEU A 567 -11.77 -1.85 8.31
C LEU A 567 -12.24 -0.84 9.39
N PRO A 568 -11.78 0.43 9.34
CA PRO A 568 -10.80 0.96 8.39
C PRO A 568 -9.36 0.59 8.79
N VAL A 569 -8.51 0.28 7.81
CA VAL A 569 -7.08 0.03 8.07
C VAL A 569 -6.34 1.37 8.03
N MET A 570 -6.05 1.94 9.20
CA MET A 570 -5.15 3.08 9.38
C MET A 570 -4.07 2.69 10.39
N VAL A 571 -2.81 3.02 10.08
CA VAL A 571 -1.65 2.68 10.91
C VAL A 571 -0.74 3.89 11.12
N ASN A 572 0.02 3.87 12.22
CA ASN A 572 1.03 4.87 12.55
C ASN A 572 0.51 6.34 12.50
N GLY A 573 -0.73 6.58 12.92
CA GLY A 573 -1.30 7.94 12.96
C GLY A 573 -0.73 8.84 14.06
N ASN A 574 0.03 8.26 15.01
CA ASN A 574 0.76 8.97 16.05
C ASN A 574 2.23 9.28 15.66
N PHE A 575 2.69 8.80 14.50
CA PHE A 575 4.03 9.04 13.95
C PHE A 575 5.21 8.60 14.85
N GLU A 576 4.97 7.79 15.87
CA GLU A 576 6.03 7.32 16.77
C GLU A 576 6.97 6.32 16.07
N ASP A 577 6.48 5.66 15.02
CA ASP A 577 7.28 4.87 14.08
C ASP A 577 7.74 5.70 12.86
N GLY A 578 7.91 7.01 13.03
CA GLY A 578 8.30 7.90 11.95
C GLY A 578 7.18 8.09 10.92
N LEU A 579 7.54 8.11 9.63
CA LEU A 579 6.57 8.24 8.53
C LEU A 579 6.26 6.90 7.85
N THR A 580 6.52 5.77 8.53
CA THR A 580 6.17 4.43 8.01
C THR A 580 4.69 4.39 7.60
N SER A 581 4.41 3.89 6.39
CA SER A 581 3.09 3.84 5.75
C SER A 581 2.40 5.20 5.51
N TRP A 582 3.14 6.32 5.56
CA TRP A 582 2.66 7.65 5.20
C TRP A 582 3.38 8.17 3.96
N LEU A 583 2.61 8.43 2.91
CA LEU A 583 3.10 8.94 1.63
C LEU A 583 3.50 10.41 1.74
N ASN A 584 4.61 10.77 1.11
CA ASN A 584 5.04 12.15 0.95
C ASN A 584 4.60 12.69 -0.40
N TRP A 585 3.63 13.61 -0.41
CA TRP A 585 3.16 14.30 -1.61
C TRP A 585 3.81 15.67 -1.76
N SER A 586 5.10 15.76 -1.41
CA SER A 586 5.95 16.94 -1.36
C SER A 586 6.03 17.58 0.03
N ARG A 587 7.26 17.80 0.51
CA ARG A 587 7.62 18.51 1.75
C ARG A 587 7.14 17.90 3.07
N ALA A 588 6.45 16.76 3.11
CA ALA A 588 6.17 16.10 4.39
C ALA A 588 7.49 15.59 5.01
N GLU A 589 7.72 15.93 6.28
CA GLU A 589 8.90 15.52 7.04
C GLU A 589 8.50 15.09 8.47
N LEU A 590 9.32 14.24 9.08
CA LEU A 590 9.16 13.85 10.47
C LEU A 590 9.72 14.96 11.36
N ALA A 591 8.89 15.52 12.22
CA ALA A 591 9.37 16.40 13.28
C ALA A 591 9.60 15.60 14.56
N THR A 592 10.73 15.82 15.22
CA THR A 592 11.13 15.15 16.46
C THR A 592 11.22 16.14 17.63
N GLY A 593 11.05 15.66 18.85
CA GLY A 593 10.91 16.50 20.05
C GLY A 593 9.60 17.29 20.09
N VAL A 594 8.64 16.98 19.22
CA VAL A 594 7.34 17.62 19.11
C VAL A 594 6.27 16.55 18.89
N GLY A 595 5.24 16.52 19.74
CA GLY A 595 4.17 15.53 19.72
C GLY A 595 3.22 15.79 20.89
N ILE A 596 2.01 15.27 20.83
CA ILE A 596 1.00 15.41 21.90
C ILE A 596 1.15 14.32 22.95
N ASP A 597 1.20 13.05 22.51
CA ASP A 597 1.30 11.87 23.39
C ASP A 597 2.64 11.13 23.19
N GLY A 598 3.61 11.82 22.59
CA GLY A 598 4.90 11.27 22.21
C GLY A 598 5.90 12.37 21.81
N SER A 599 6.93 11.97 21.06
CA SER A 599 8.02 12.88 20.67
C SER A 599 8.05 13.20 19.19
N LYS A 600 7.15 12.61 18.40
CA LYS A 600 7.15 12.74 16.94
C LYS A 600 5.80 13.25 16.43
N ALA A 601 5.83 13.92 15.28
CA ALA A 601 4.66 14.39 14.56
C ALA A 601 4.98 14.55 13.07
N LEU A 602 3.96 14.49 12.20
CA LEU A 602 4.12 14.87 10.80
C LEU A 602 4.19 16.39 10.70
N LYS A 603 5.18 16.89 9.96
CA LYS A 603 5.34 18.31 9.68
C LYS A 603 5.32 18.59 8.18
N VAL A 604 4.63 19.65 7.79
CA VAL A 604 4.80 20.29 6.48
C VAL A 604 5.43 21.67 6.72
N PRO A 605 6.70 21.90 6.36
CA PRO A 605 7.39 23.14 6.66
C PRO A 605 6.91 24.31 5.79
N ALA A 606 7.14 25.53 6.28
CA ALA A 606 6.99 26.77 5.54
C ALA A 606 7.83 26.77 4.24
N GLY A 607 7.53 27.67 3.31
CA GLY A 607 8.26 27.85 2.06
C GLY A 607 7.62 27.23 0.81
N GLY A 608 6.39 26.72 0.90
CA GLY A 608 5.61 26.27 -0.26
C GLY A 608 4.44 25.34 0.11
N ALA A 609 3.69 24.97 -0.93
CA ALA A 609 2.64 23.96 -0.83
C ALA A 609 3.23 22.55 -0.73
N GLY A 610 2.61 21.70 0.07
CA GLY A 610 3.02 20.31 0.23
C GLY A 610 2.13 19.57 1.22
N GLY A 611 2.39 18.29 1.40
CA GLY A 611 1.57 17.42 2.24
C GLY A 611 1.96 15.96 2.13
N GLY A 612 1.14 15.14 2.77
CA GLY A 612 1.26 13.69 2.74
C GLY A 612 -0.05 13.04 3.16
N GLY A 613 -0.07 11.71 3.21
CA GLY A 613 -1.29 11.00 3.58
C GLY A 613 -1.14 9.49 3.58
N GLN A 614 -2.22 8.81 3.89
CA GLN A 614 -2.29 7.35 3.90
C GLN A 614 -3.55 6.92 3.15
N TYR A 615 -3.39 6.01 2.19
CA TYR A 615 -4.54 5.33 1.58
C TYR A 615 -5.23 4.46 2.63
N VAL A 616 -6.55 4.42 2.62
CA VAL A 616 -7.32 3.62 3.57
C VAL A 616 -8.44 2.91 2.82
N THR A 617 -8.79 1.71 3.26
CA THR A 617 -9.99 1.03 2.78
C THR A 617 -11.13 1.29 3.76
N VAL A 618 -12.27 1.72 3.21
CA VAL A 618 -13.51 1.97 3.95
C VAL A 618 -14.66 1.22 3.28
N LYS A 619 -15.69 0.90 4.05
CA LYS A 619 -16.89 0.24 3.56
C LYS A 619 -17.81 1.26 2.88
N PRO A 620 -18.54 0.90 1.82
CA PRO A 620 -19.63 1.71 1.29
C PRO A 620 -20.71 1.98 2.34
N ASN A 621 -21.46 3.08 2.19
CA ASN A 621 -22.60 3.45 3.05
C ASN A 621 -22.31 3.46 4.56
N THR A 622 -21.04 3.58 4.96
CA THR A 622 -20.62 3.42 6.33
C THR A 622 -20.18 4.76 6.91
N THR A 623 -20.54 5.00 8.16
CA THR A 623 -20.22 6.25 8.85
C THR A 623 -18.87 6.10 9.55
N TYR A 624 -18.01 7.10 9.40
CA TYR A 624 -16.70 7.17 10.02
C TYR A 624 -16.52 8.51 10.73
N THR A 625 -15.71 8.51 11.79
CA THR A 625 -15.19 9.72 12.41
C THR A 625 -13.68 9.78 12.20
N LEU A 626 -13.23 10.83 11.52
CA LEU A 626 -11.83 11.21 11.47
C LEU A 626 -11.55 12.15 12.64
N THR A 627 -10.49 11.87 13.39
CA THR A 627 -9.97 12.74 14.44
C THR A 627 -8.52 13.09 14.13
N VAL A 628 -8.17 14.37 14.28
CA VAL A 628 -6.83 14.88 14.00
C VAL A 628 -6.46 15.93 15.03
N TRP A 629 -5.23 15.88 15.53
CA TRP A 629 -4.62 17.00 16.22
C TRP A 629 -3.73 17.80 15.28
N GLY A 630 -3.85 19.12 15.31
CA GLY A 630 -3.05 19.99 14.46
C GLY A 630 -2.76 21.34 15.09
N LYS A 631 -1.65 21.94 14.65
CA LYS A 631 -1.27 23.33 14.93
C LYS A 631 -0.44 23.92 13.79
N VAL A 632 -0.38 25.24 13.74
CA VAL A 632 0.48 25.99 12.81
C VAL A 632 1.53 26.82 13.56
N SER A 633 2.63 27.19 12.91
CA SER A 633 3.69 27.98 13.56
C SER A 633 3.36 29.48 13.72
N GLY A 634 2.32 29.98 13.06
CA GLY A 634 1.95 31.40 13.05
C GLY A 634 0.57 31.65 12.44
N ALA A 635 0.22 32.92 12.25
CA ALA A 635 -1.04 33.31 11.61
C ALA A 635 -1.04 33.00 10.10
N ILE A 636 -2.18 32.54 9.59
CA ILE A 636 -2.40 32.33 8.16
C ILE A 636 -3.11 33.55 7.58
N GLU A 637 -2.41 34.29 6.71
CA GLU A 637 -2.95 35.50 6.05
C GLU A 637 -3.68 35.16 4.74
N ALA A 638 -3.32 34.05 4.08
CA ALA A 638 -3.91 33.52 2.85
C ALA A 638 -3.64 32.00 2.75
N ASP A 639 -4.39 31.31 1.89
CA ASP A 639 -4.32 29.85 1.69
C ASP A 639 -4.75 29.03 2.92
N SER A 640 -4.38 27.74 3.00
CA SER A 640 -4.86 26.83 4.04
C SER A 640 -3.79 25.89 4.60
N ALA A 641 -4.09 25.35 5.78
CA ALA A 641 -3.33 24.29 6.45
C ALA A 641 -4.34 23.27 6.97
N ASP A 642 -4.49 22.17 6.27
CA ASP A 642 -5.61 21.25 6.41
C ASP A 642 -5.14 19.82 6.68
N ALA A 643 -5.98 19.07 7.38
CA ALA A 643 -5.99 17.62 7.30
C ALA A 643 -7.41 17.17 6.97
N GLY A 644 -7.60 15.95 6.49
CA GLY A 644 -8.93 15.50 6.14
C GLY A 644 -9.01 14.09 5.61
N PHE A 645 -10.22 13.69 5.26
CA PHE A 645 -10.50 12.45 4.54
C PHE A 645 -11.03 12.80 3.17
N GLN A 646 -10.68 12.01 2.16
CA GLN A 646 -11.28 12.10 0.85
C GLN A 646 -11.48 10.73 0.23
N TYR A 647 -12.46 10.62 -0.66
CA TYR A 647 -12.68 9.41 -1.43
C TYR A 647 -13.25 9.67 -2.81
N LYS A 648 -13.02 8.73 -3.72
CA LYS A 648 -13.63 8.68 -5.05
C LYS A 648 -14.97 7.94 -4.99
N PRO A 649 -16.07 8.56 -5.47
CA PRO A 649 -17.38 7.90 -5.54
C PRO A 649 -17.35 6.65 -6.42
N THR A 650 -16.64 6.70 -7.55
CA THR A 650 -16.49 5.57 -8.48
C THR A 650 -15.04 5.50 -8.98
N GLU A 651 -14.62 4.37 -9.54
CA GLU A 651 -13.25 4.21 -10.04
C GLU A 651 -12.93 5.16 -11.20
N GLN A 652 -13.95 5.49 -11.99
CA GLN A 652 -13.87 6.40 -13.13
C GLN A 652 -13.96 7.88 -12.72
N SER A 653 -14.25 8.17 -11.44
CA SER A 653 -14.33 9.55 -10.98
C SER A 653 -12.96 10.24 -11.09
N PRO A 654 -12.87 11.37 -11.82
CA PRO A 654 -11.65 12.18 -11.83
C PRO A 654 -11.37 12.75 -10.44
N ASP A 655 -10.13 13.18 -10.19
CA ASP A 655 -9.75 13.71 -8.88
C ASP A 655 -10.52 14.99 -8.48
N SER A 656 -11.06 15.71 -9.46
CA SER A 656 -11.96 16.85 -9.24
C SER A 656 -13.27 16.47 -8.54
N ASP A 657 -13.70 15.21 -8.67
CA ASP A 657 -14.99 14.72 -8.19
C ASP A 657 -14.85 13.98 -6.86
N GLN A 658 -13.65 13.96 -6.28
CA GLN A 658 -13.42 13.42 -4.95
C GLN A 658 -14.25 14.17 -3.92
N ILE A 659 -14.94 13.41 -3.07
CA ILE A 659 -15.66 13.95 -1.92
C ILE A 659 -14.64 14.14 -0.81
N LYS A 660 -14.59 15.35 -0.22
CA LYS A 660 -13.59 15.74 0.79
C LYS A 660 -14.26 16.21 2.08
N PHE A 661 -13.69 15.82 3.21
CA PHE A 661 -14.05 16.27 4.54
C PHE A 661 -12.82 16.90 5.17
N ILE A 662 -12.84 18.23 5.32
CA ILE A 662 -11.65 19.05 5.59
C ILE A 662 -11.70 19.57 7.02
N LEU A 663 -10.58 19.43 7.73
CA LEU A 663 -10.30 20.01 9.04
C LEU A 663 -9.17 21.04 8.87
N SER A 664 -9.52 22.33 8.88
CA SER A 664 -8.54 23.41 8.75
C SER A 664 -7.93 23.79 10.10
N PHE A 665 -6.64 24.12 10.15
CA PHE A 665 -5.90 24.50 11.35
C PHE A 665 -5.28 25.90 11.21
N ASP A 666 -5.56 26.77 12.17
CA ASP A 666 -5.15 28.19 12.21
C ASP A 666 -4.59 28.61 13.57
N SER A 667 -4.57 27.69 14.54
CA SER A 667 -4.09 27.91 15.91
C SER A 667 -2.62 27.55 16.06
N THR A 668 -1.89 28.37 16.83
CA THR A 668 -0.50 28.07 17.25
C THR A 668 -0.42 27.08 18.42
N ALA A 669 -1.51 26.90 19.15
CA ALA A 669 -1.67 25.81 20.10
C ALA A 669 -2.22 24.56 19.39
N TRP A 670 -1.86 23.38 19.91
CA TRP A 670 -2.48 22.12 19.49
C TRP A 670 -3.99 22.16 19.67
N THR A 671 -4.71 21.86 18.61
CA THR A 671 -6.17 21.76 18.62
C THR A 671 -6.59 20.39 18.10
N LYS A 672 -7.50 19.74 18.83
CA LYS A 672 -8.18 18.53 18.37
C LYS A 672 -9.34 18.96 17.49
N LYS A 673 -9.43 18.41 16.28
CA LYS A 673 -10.59 18.55 15.41
C LYS A 673 -11.08 17.18 14.97
N GLU A 674 -12.37 17.07 14.73
CA GLU A 674 -13.01 15.85 14.30
C GLU A 674 -14.07 16.15 13.24
N VAL A 675 -14.26 15.21 12.32
CA VAL A 675 -15.34 15.24 11.33
C VAL A 675 -15.94 13.86 11.22
N THR A 676 -17.26 13.79 11.31
CA THR A 676 -18.04 12.58 11.07
C THR A 676 -18.67 12.66 9.69
N PHE A 677 -18.54 11.60 8.92
CA PHE A 677 -19.04 11.53 7.55
C PHE A 677 -19.49 10.12 7.19
N THR A 678 -20.35 10.01 6.18
CA THR A 678 -20.78 8.72 5.62
C THR A 678 -20.29 8.60 4.19
N THR A 679 -19.65 7.48 3.87
CA THR A 679 -19.24 7.15 2.51
C THR A 679 -20.45 6.85 1.63
N GLY A 680 -20.35 7.10 0.33
CA GLY A 680 -21.40 6.76 -0.64
C GLY A 680 -21.61 5.25 -0.84
N PRO A 681 -22.59 4.88 -1.69
CA PRO A 681 -22.91 3.48 -1.99
C PRO A 681 -21.80 2.73 -2.74
N SER A 682 -20.81 3.46 -3.22
CA SER A 682 -19.58 2.95 -3.80
C SER A 682 -18.41 3.77 -3.30
N VAL A 683 -17.27 3.10 -3.07
CA VAL A 683 -16.00 3.74 -2.73
C VAL A 683 -14.90 3.03 -3.51
N ALA A 684 -14.23 3.78 -4.38
CA ALA A 684 -13.22 3.24 -5.29
C ALA A 684 -11.78 3.56 -4.86
N GLY A 685 -11.61 4.43 -3.88
CA GLY A 685 -10.32 4.84 -3.36
C GLY A 685 -10.52 5.91 -2.31
N ALA A 686 -9.96 5.71 -1.12
CA ALA A 686 -10.04 6.65 -0.03
C ALA A 686 -8.65 6.89 0.55
N ASN A 687 -8.42 8.09 1.04
CA ASN A 687 -7.21 8.44 1.76
C ASN A 687 -7.48 9.48 2.83
N VAL A 688 -6.71 9.40 3.89
CA VAL A 688 -6.53 10.51 4.82
C VAL A 688 -5.37 11.36 4.32
N PHE A 689 -5.52 12.67 4.38
CA PHE A 689 -4.53 13.62 3.89
C PHE A 689 -4.17 14.67 4.95
N VAL A 690 -2.95 15.17 4.83
CA VAL A 690 -2.46 16.41 5.42
C VAL A 690 -1.96 17.25 4.25
N TRP A 691 -2.48 18.46 4.10
CA TRP A 691 -2.11 19.36 3.01
C TRP A 691 -2.01 20.80 3.50
N LYS A 692 -0.88 21.44 3.23
CA LYS A 692 -0.66 22.85 3.53
C LYS A 692 -0.29 23.60 2.27
N SER A 693 -1.09 24.57 1.89
CA SER A 693 -0.79 25.56 0.84
C SER A 693 -0.25 26.87 1.42
N ALA A 694 -0.54 27.18 2.68
CA ALA A 694 -0.02 28.37 3.38
C ALA A 694 1.52 28.37 3.46
N ALA A 695 2.14 29.26 2.69
CA ALA A 695 3.60 29.29 2.55
C ALA A 695 4.33 29.86 3.77
N GLY A 696 3.68 30.71 4.58
CA GLY A 696 4.29 31.44 5.69
C GLY A 696 4.41 30.68 7.01
N VAL A 697 3.83 29.48 7.12
CA VAL A 697 3.74 28.72 8.37
C VAL A 697 4.14 27.26 8.18
N ASP A 698 4.60 26.63 9.25
CA ASP A 698 4.65 25.18 9.38
C ASP A 698 3.26 24.67 9.77
N LEU A 699 2.86 23.49 9.28
CA LEU A 699 1.75 22.71 9.81
C LEU A 699 2.33 21.48 10.51
N LEU A 700 1.92 21.24 11.75
CA LEU A 700 2.20 20.00 12.46
C LEU A 700 0.89 19.27 12.70
N VAL A 701 0.88 17.96 12.43
CA VAL A 701 -0.24 17.06 12.61
C VAL A 701 0.20 15.84 13.41
N ASP A 702 -0.62 15.42 14.35
CA ASP A 702 -0.36 14.28 15.23
C ASP A 702 -1.68 13.56 15.59
N ASN A 703 -1.57 12.34 16.11
CA ASN A 703 -2.68 11.52 16.62
C ASN A 703 -3.88 11.48 15.66
N VAL A 704 -3.60 11.14 14.39
CA VAL A 704 -4.61 10.93 13.36
C VAL A 704 -5.27 9.57 13.57
N SER A 705 -6.60 9.54 13.62
CA SER A 705 -7.35 8.29 13.73
C SER A 705 -8.63 8.31 12.90
N LEU A 706 -8.95 7.21 12.23
CA LEU A 706 -10.19 7.00 11.50
C LEU A 706 -10.94 5.83 12.15
N ALA A 707 -12.16 6.06 12.63
CA ALA A 707 -12.95 5.05 13.33
C ALA A 707 -14.33 4.88 12.70
N GLU A 708 -14.72 3.64 12.40
CA GLU A 708 -16.10 3.30 12.01
C GLU A 708 -17.06 3.62 13.16
N GLN A 709 -18.16 4.28 12.85
CA GLN A 709 -19.25 4.54 13.78
C GLN A 709 -20.34 3.48 13.59
N PRO A 710 -20.93 2.96 14.69
CA PRO A 710 -22.12 2.13 14.59
C PRO A 710 -23.21 2.86 13.81
N PRO A 711 -23.91 2.20 12.87
CA PRO A 711 -24.97 2.84 12.13
C PRO A 711 -26.11 3.22 13.09
N ILE A 712 -26.68 4.42 12.91
CA ILE A 712 -27.81 4.90 13.74
C ILE A 712 -29.03 4.00 13.53
N ILE A 713 -29.25 3.55 12.29
CA ILE A 713 -30.25 2.54 11.93
C ILE A 713 -29.56 1.18 11.85
N VAL A 714 -29.99 0.24 12.68
CA VAL A 714 -29.48 -1.13 12.67
C VAL A 714 -30.33 -1.98 11.72
N ASN A 715 -29.68 -2.82 10.91
CA ASN A 715 -30.34 -3.74 9.96
C ASN A 715 -31.31 -3.00 9.01
N GLY A 716 -30.88 -1.84 8.48
CA GLY A 716 -31.67 -1.04 7.54
C GLY A 716 -31.68 -1.59 6.10
N ASP A 717 -30.82 -2.57 5.82
CA ASP A 717 -30.72 -3.39 4.60
C ASP A 717 -31.53 -4.70 4.70
N PHE A 718 -32.07 -5.02 5.89
CA PHE A 718 -32.95 -6.17 6.15
C PHE A 718 -32.36 -7.56 5.85
N GLU A 719 -31.04 -7.68 5.73
CA GLU A 719 -30.38 -8.97 5.51
C GLU A 719 -30.48 -9.89 6.74
N LYS A 720 -30.69 -9.30 7.92
CA LYS A 720 -31.00 -10.02 9.18
C LYS A 720 -32.50 -10.05 9.50
N ASP A 721 -33.32 -10.15 8.46
CA ASP A 721 -34.78 -10.14 8.55
C ASP A 721 -35.28 -8.86 9.26
N LEU A 722 -36.18 -8.98 10.23
CA LEU A 722 -36.73 -7.85 10.99
C LEU A 722 -35.97 -7.60 12.31
N ASP A 723 -34.73 -8.07 12.46
CA ASP A 723 -33.94 -7.82 13.66
C ASP A 723 -33.84 -6.31 13.96
N ALA A 724 -34.07 -5.93 15.21
CA ALA A 724 -34.18 -4.54 15.68
C ALA A 724 -35.29 -3.67 15.04
N TRP A 725 -36.22 -4.24 14.25
CA TRP A 725 -37.36 -3.52 13.68
C TRP A 725 -38.68 -3.91 14.33
N MET A 726 -39.45 -2.90 14.75
CA MET A 726 -40.77 -3.09 15.35
C MET A 726 -41.81 -3.37 14.27
N ASN A 727 -42.63 -4.39 14.49
CA ASN A 727 -43.78 -4.71 13.63
C ASN A 727 -45.05 -4.06 14.19
N TRP A 728 -45.60 -3.09 13.47
CA TRP A 728 -46.86 -2.43 13.80
C TRP A 728 -48.03 -2.95 12.95
N GLY A 729 -47.82 -4.06 12.23
CA GLY A 729 -48.82 -4.78 11.46
C GLY A 729 -48.37 -5.00 10.01
N ARG A 730 -48.62 -6.21 9.48
CA ARG A 730 -48.41 -6.58 8.07
C ARG A 730 -46.96 -6.48 7.58
N LEU A 731 -45.98 -6.44 8.48
CA LEU A 731 -44.55 -6.36 8.17
C LEU A 731 -43.91 -7.74 8.06
N GLU A 732 -43.12 -7.96 7.01
CA GLU A 732 -42.25 -9.13 6.82
C GLU A 732 -40.95 -8.74 6.11
N ALA A 733 -39.89 -9.54 6.24
CA ALA A 733 -38.71 -9.45 5.38
C ALA A 733 -38.81 -10.50 4.28
N VAL A 734 -38.55 -10.12 3.03
CA VAL A 734 -38.73 -10.97 1.84
C VAL A 734 -37.44 -11.12 1.04
N ALA A 735 -37.09 -12.37 0.73
CA ALA A 735 -35.95 -12.71 -0.11
C ALA A 735 -36.20 -12.44 -1.60
N GLY A 736 -35.12 -12.18 -2.36
CA GLY A 736 -35.14 -11.93 -3.80
C GLY A 736 -35.68 -10.55 -4.21
N ALA A 737 -35.82 -9.64 -3.25
CA ALA A 737 -36.44 -8.33 -3.45
C ALA A 737 -35.53 -7.14 -3.09
N GLY A 738 -34.31 -7.37 -2.61
CA GLY A 738 -33.38 -6.35 -2.15
C GLY A 738 -32.77 -5.48 -3.25
N VAL A 739 -32.31 -4.29 -2.86
CA VAL A 739 -31.52 -3.35 -3.65
C VAL A 739 -30.07 -3.45 -3.16
N GLY A 740 -29.22 -4.15 -3.90
CA GLY A 740 -27.82 -4.39 -3.49
C GLY A 740 -27.64 -5.51 -2.44
N GLY A 741 -28.73 -6.07 -1.93
CA GLY A 741 -28.78 -7.21 -1.01
C GLY A 741 -29.75 -8.30 -1.49
N SER A 742 -29.93 -9.35 -0.66
CA SER A 742 -30.80 -10.48 -0.96
C SER A 742 -32.22 -10.32 -0.41
N LYS A 743 -32.47 -9.38 0.51
CA LYS A 743 -33.75 -9.17 1.18
C LYS A 743 -34.21 -7.71 1.14
N ALA A 744 -35.50 -7.50 1.39
CA ALA A 744 -36.10 -6.18 1.61
C ALA A 744 -37.24 -6.30 2.63
N LEU A 745 -37.58 -5.20 3.31
CA LEU A 745 -38.77 -5.12 4.15
C LEU A 745 -40.01 -4.93 3.29
N LYS A 746 -41.07 -5.67 3.58
CA LYS A 746 -42.36 -5.60 2.90
C LYS A 746 -43.49 -5.36 3.89
N VAL A 747 -44.29 -4.32 3.64
CA VAL A 747 -45.61 -4.17 4.22
C VAL A 747 -46.62 -4.78 3.26
N THR A 748 -47.26 -5.88 3.65
CA THR A 748 -48.17 -6.66 2.81
C THR A 748 -49.51 -5.96 2.56
N ALA A 749 -50.14 -6.27 1.44
CA ALA A 749 -51.50 -5.86 1.09
C ALA A 749 -52.55 -6.41 2.09
N GLY A 750 -53.78 -5.90 1.97
CA GLY A 750 -54.93 -6.33 2.77
C GLY A 750 -55.30 -5.41 3.94
N GLY A 751 -54.69 -4.24 4.06
CA GLY A 751 -55.05 -3.21 5.05
C GLY A 751 -53.88 -2.31 5.45
N ALA A 752 -54.11 -1.44 6.43
CA ALA A 752 -53.08 -0.58 7.00
C ALA A 752 -52.07 -1.40 7.84
N GLY A 753 -50.81 -0.97 7.83
CA GLY A 753 -49.73 -1.62 8.55
C GLY A 753 -48.40 -0.89 8.37
N GLY A 754 -47.36 -1.35 9.05
CA GLY A 754 -46.06 -0.71 9.02
C GLY A 754 -45.12 -1.21 10.11
N GLY A 755 -44.04 -0.48 10.29
CA GLY A 755 -43.03 -0.76 11.29
C GLY A 755 -42.06 0.40 11.47
N GLY A 756 -41.08 0.24 12.34
CA GLY A 756 -40.08 1.28 12.57
C GLY A 756 -39.02 0.89 13.58
N GLN A 757 -38.08 1.79 13.82
CA GLN A 757 -36.99 1.62 14.77
C GLN A 757 -36.81 2.90 15.58
N PHE A 758 -36.79 2.77 16.91
CA PHE A 758 -36.39 3.87 17.79
C PHE A 758 -34.88 4.06 17.71
N VAL A 759 -34.46 5.30 17.54
CA VAL A 759 -33.05 5.66 17.41
C VAL A 759 -32.71 6.81 18.34
N THR A 760 -31.43 6.94 18.69
CA THR A 760 -30.93 8.07 19.46
C THR A 760 -30.35 9.11 18.50
N VAL A 761 -30.77 10.37 18.66
CA VAL A 761 -30.25 11.52 17.91
C VAL A 761 -29.83 12.63 18.87
N LYS A 762 -28.91 13.48 18.42
CA LYS A 762 -28.41 14.63 19.20
C LYS A 762 -29.34 15.84 19.03
N PRO A 763 -29.51 16.69 20.05
CA PRO A 763 -30.19 17.98 19.90
C PRO A 763 -29.48 18.93 18.93
N ASN A 764 -30.22 19.83 18.27
CA ASN A 764 -29.70 20.88 17.37
C ASN A 764 -28.75 20.38 16.25
N THR A 765 -28.92 19.14 15.80
CA THR A 765 -28.01 18.46 14.87
C THR A 765 -28.72 18.20 13.55
N ASN A 766 -28.03 18.40 12.43
CA ASN A 766 -28.55 18.14 11.10
C ASN A 766 -28.39 16.64 10.78
N TYR A 767 -29.44 16.04 10.23
CA TYR A 767 -29.49 14.65 9.82
C TYR A 767 -30.01 14.52 8.40
N LYS A 768 -29.50 13.52 7.66
CA LYS A 768 -30.04 13.09 6.37
C LYS A 768 -30.61 11.68 6.51
N LEU A 769 -31.88 11.52 6.19
CA LEU A 769 -32.54 10.22 6.06
C LEU A 769 -32.60 9.84 4.58
N THR A 770 -32.16 8.63 4.24
CA THR A 770 -32.23 8.06 2.89
C THR A 770 -32.95 6.73 2.94
N ILE A 771 -33.89 6.50 2.00
CA ILE A 771 -34.70 5.30 1.92
C ILE A 771 -34.92 4.91 0.45
N TRP A 772 -34.75 3.64 0.11
CA TRP A 772 -35.27 3.08 -1.14
C TRP A 772 -36.66 2.51 -0.92
N GLY A 773 -37.59 2.75 -1.86
CA GLY A 773 -38.93 2.20 -1.78
C GLY A 773 -39.63 2.03 -3.12
N LYS A 774 -40.57 1.09 -3.17
CA LYS A 774 -41.52 0.88 -4.26
C LYS A 774 -42.84 0.31 -3.77
N VAL A 775 -43.90 0.48 -4.57
CA VAL A 775 -45.23 -0.10 -4.33
C VAL A 775 -45.60 -1.10 -5.41
N SER A 776 -46.46 -2.07 -5.12
CA SER A 776 -46.87 -3.07 -6.14
C SER A 776 -47.93 -2.57 -7.13
N GLY A 777 -48.40 -1.34 -7.00
CA GLY A 777 -49.44 -0.74 -7.83
C GLY A 777 -49.73 0.71 -7.42
N ALA A 778 -50.70 1.35 -8.07
CA ALA A 778 -51.03 2.75 -7.82
C ALA A 778 -51.51 3.00 -6.38
N THR A 779 -51.05 4.09 -5.78
CA THR A 779 -51.45 4.57 -4.45
C THR A 779 -51.93 6.02 -4.52
N GLU A 780 -52.80 6.40 -3.58
CA GLU A 780 -53.08 7.82 -3.31
C GLU A 780 -51.87 8.48 -2.63
N ALA A 781 -51.80 9.82 -2.63
CA ALA A 781 -50.82 10.56 -1.83
C ALA A 781 -50.93 10.11 -0.35
N ASP A 782 -49.80 9.79 0.28
CA ASP A 782 -49.67 9.23 1.63
C ASP A 782 -50.26 7.81 1.83
N GLY A 783 -50.58 7.12 0.75
CA GLY A 783 -50.99 5.71 0.77
C GLY A 783 -49.88 4.76 1.22
N ALA A 784 -48.62 5.13 0.98
CA ALA A 784 -47.42 4.41 1.40
C ALA A 784 -46.29 5.42 1.64
N ALA A 785 -45.72 5.44 2.84
CA ALA A 785 -44.68 6.39 3.21
C ALA A 785 -43.69 5.79 4.21
N ALA A 786 -42.49 6.36 4.25
CA ALA A 786 -41.55 6.16 5.33
C ALA A 786 -40.96 7.52 5.74
N GLY A 787 -40.30 7.60 6.88
CA GLY A 787 -39.81 8.89 7.32
C GLY A 787 -39.17 8.87 8.70
N PHE A 788 -38.79 10.05 9.16
CA PHE A 788 -38.30 10.25 10.52
C PHE A 788 -39.30 11.08 11.30
N GLN A 789 -39.50 10.75 12.57
CA GLN A 789 -40.30 11.57 13.46
C GLN A 789 -39.67 11.69 14.85
N TYR A 790 -39.92 12.84 15.50
CA TYR A 790 -39.41 13.07 16.84
C TYR A 790 -40.31 13.99 17.67
N LYS A 791 -40.17 13.89 19.00
CA LYS A 791 -40.85 14.76 19.97
C LYS A 791 -39.97 15.94 20.36
N PRO A 792 -40.49 17.19 20.33
CA PRO A 792 -39.74 18.36 20.79
C PRO A 792 -39.37 18.35 22.27
N THR A 793 -40.15 17.68 23.13
CA THR A 793 -39.89 17.49 24.57
C THR A 793 -40.56 16.20 25.08
N ASP A 794 -40.16 15.70 26.25
CA ASP A 794 -40.73 14.47 26.84
C ASP A 794 -42.23 14.60 27.17
N GLN A 795 -42.71 15.83 27.30
CA GLN A 795 -44.10 16.14 27.64
C GLN A 795 -44.97 16.40 26.40
N SER A 796 -44.39 16.40 25.20
CA SER A 796 -45.13 16.66 23.95
C SER A 796 -46.09 15.49 23.65
N PRO A 797 -47.39 15.75 23.39
CA PRO A 797 -48.33 14.72 22.96
C PRO A 797 -47.96 14.21 21.56
N ASP A 798 -48.46 13.02 21.18
CA ASP A 798 -48.13 12.42 19.88
C ASP A 798 -48.61 13.23 18.68
N SER A 799 -49.61 14.11 18.87
CA SER A 799 -50.06 15.07 17.86
C SER A 799 -49.01 16.11 17.48
N ASP A 800 -48.04 16.37 18.37
CA ASP A 800 -47.04 17.43 18.23
C ASP A 800 -45.69 16.88 17.75
N GLN A 801 -45.66 15.62 17.32
CA GLN A 801 -44.48 15.02 16.72
C GLN A 801 -44.16 15.74 15.40
N ILE A 802 -42.91 16.14 15.26
CA ILE A 802 -42.38 16.66 14.00
C ILE A 802 -42.07 15.46 13.12
N LYS A 803 -42.59 15.45 11.88
CA LYS A 803 -42.44 14.36 10.92
C LYS A 803 -41.79 14.86 9.63
N HIS A 804 -40.85 14.06 9.13
CA HIS A 804 -40.21 14.23 7.84
C HIS A 804 -40.58 13.01 6.99
N VAL A 805 -41.56 13.20 6.10
CA VAL A 805 -42.25 12.11 5.39
C VAL A 805 -41.72 11.99 3.96
N LEU A 806 -41.48 10.75 3.53
CA LEU A 806 -41.10 10.36 2.18
C LEU A 806 -42.19 9.40 1.65
N SER A 807 -43.08 9.89 0.78
CA SER A 807 -44.17 9.09 0.21
C SER A 807 -43.69 8.28 -1.00
N PHE A 808 -44.20 7.07 -1.25
CA PHE A 808 -43.80 6.19 -2.36
C PHE A 808 -45.01 5.76 -3.18
N ASP A 809 -44.93 5.96 -4.50
CA ASP A 809 -46.03 5.79 -5.46
C ASP A 809 -45.59 5.10 -6.76
N SER A 810 -44.31 4.78 -6.90
CA SER A 810 -43.72 4.13 -8.07
C SER A 810 -43.69 2.60 -7.92
N THR A 811 -43.93 1.89 -9.03
CA THR A 811 -43.70 0.43 -9.12
C THR A 811 -42.24 0.05 -9.28
N GLU A 812 -41.41 1.02 -9.65
CA GLU A 812 -39.95 0.89 -9.70
C GLU A 812 -39.33 1.33 -8.38
N TRP A 813 -38.16 0.78 -8.06
CA TRP A 813 -37.38 1.22 -6.91
C TRP A 813 -36.99 2.68 -7.06
N THR A 814 -37.39 3.51 -6.09
CA THR A 814 -37.05 4.93 -6.05
C THR A 814 -36.29 5.23 -4.77
N LYS A 815 -35.18 5.96 -4.89
CA LYS A 815 -34.45 6.52 -3.75
C LYS A 815 -35.09 7.85 -3.36
N LYS A 816 -35.45 8.01 -2.09
CA LYS A 816 -35.92 9.28 -1.52
C LYS A 816 -35.05 9.68 -0.33
N GLU A 817 -34.88 10.98 -0.16
CA GLU A 817 -34.06 11.55 0.90
C GLU A 817 -34.66 12.83 1.49
N VAL A 818 -34.38 13.08 2.76
CA VAL A 818 -34.77 14.32 3.46
C VAL A 818 -33.67 14.73 4.43
N VAL A 819 -33.35 16.03 4.44
CA VAL A 819 -32.43 16.65 5.39
C VAL A 819 -33.24 17.46 6.39
N PHE A 820 -32.97 17.27 7.68
CA PHE A 820 -33.67 17.98 8.75
C PHE A 820 -32.76 18.28 9.93
N LYS A 821 -33.14 19.27 10.74
CA LYS A 821 -32.46 19.63 11.98
C LYS A 821 -33.31 19.22 13.17
N THR A 822 -32.72 18.51 14.11
CA THR A 822 -33.37 18.17 15.37
C THR A 822 -33.54 19.40 16.26
N GLY A 823 -34.63 19.46 17.01
CA GLY A 823 -34.88 20.53 17.97
C GLY A 823 -33.89 20.55 19.15
N ALA A 824 -33.93 21.61 19.96
CA ALA A 824 -33.01 21.81 21.08
C ALA A 824 -33.17 20.79 22.23
N SER A 825 -34.28 20.04 22.28
CA SER A 825 -34.62 19.16 23.39
C SER A 825 -35.29 17.85 22.94
N VAL A 826 -34.77 17.18 21.90
CA VAL A 826 -35.35 15.92 21.40
C VAL A 826 -35.45 14.87 22.50
N ALA A 827 -36.67 14.39 22.71
CA ALA A 827 -37.06 13.49 23.78
C ALA A 827 -37.20 12.02 23.33
N ALA A 828 -37.75 11.83 22.13
CA ALA A 828 -37.91 10.54 21.51
C ALA A 828 -37.85 10.71 19.99
N SER A 829 -37.25 9.73 19.31
CA SER A 829 -37.07 9.72 17.86
C SER A 829 -37.21 8.32 17.30
N ASN A 830 -37.88 8.19 16.17
CA ASN A 830 -37.94 6.93 15.44
C ASN A 830 -38.02 7.16 13.94
N VAL A 831 -37.41 6.23 13.21
CA VAL A 831 -37.76 6.03 11.80
C VAL A 831 -39.05 5.21 11.74
N PHE A 832 -39.92 5.55 10.80
CA PHE A 832 -41.19 4.88 10.59
C PHE A 832 -41.35 4.48 9.13
N ILE A 833 -42.07 3.39 8.91
CA ILE A 833 -42.58 2.89 7.64
C ILE A 833 -44.06 2.65 7.85
N TRP A 834 -44.91 3.22 7.01
CA TRP A 834 -46.35 3.13 7.15
C TRP A 834 -47.05 3.06 5.81
N LYS A 835 -48.01 2.14 5.68
CA LYS A 835 -48.84 1.98 4.50
C LYS A 835 -50.30 1.98 4.90
N ASN A 836 -51.08 2.88 4.33
CA ASN A 836 -52.54 2.94 4.44
C ASN A 836 -53.24 2.23 3.27
N ALA A 837 -52.60 2.17 2.10
CA ALA A 837 -53.17 1.61 0.89
C ALA A 837 -53.37 0.08 1.03
N ALA A 838 -54.64 -0.34 1.08
CA ALA A 838 -55.01 -1.73 1.31
C ALA A 838 -54.72 -2.64 0.10
N GLY A 839 -54.72 -2.09 -1.12
CA GLY A 839 -54.63 -2.87 -2.37
C GLY A 839 -53.20 -3.16 -2.86
N VAL A 840 -52.17 -2.64 -2.19
CA VAL A 840 -50.78 -2.77 -2.65
C VAL A 840 -49.84 -3.21 -1.54
N ASP A 841 -48.73 -3.80 -1.95
CA ASP A 841 -47.55 -4.01 -1.11
C ASP A 841 -46.66 -2.75 -1.15
N LEU A 842 -45.98 -2.43 -0.04
CA LEU A 842 -44.88 -1.46 0.01
C LEU A 842 -43.61 -2.24 0.31
N LEU A 843 -42.59 -2.10 -0.53
CA LEU A 843 -41.25 -2.61 -0.26
C LEU A 843 -40.32 -1.44 0.06
N ILE A 844 -39.49 -1.61 1.10
CA ILE A 844 -38.51 -0.66 1.57
C ILE A 844 -37.18 -1.36 1.76
N ASP A 845 -36.10 -0.69 1.40
CA ASP A 845 -34.74 -1.18 1.60
C ASP A 845 -33.73 -0.04 1.82
N ASN A 846 -32.54 -0.38 2.30
CA ASN A 846 -31.41 0.54 2.53
C ASN A 846 -31.80 1.81 3.30
N VAL A 847 -32.45 1.65 4.45
CA VAL A 847 -32.82 2.75 5.34
C VAL A 847 -31.59 3.23 6.10
N GLN A 848 -31.22 4.49 5.89
CA GLN A 848 -30.02 5.09 6.50
C GLN A 848 -30.34 6.45 7.12
N LEU A 849 -29.90 6.66 8.35
CA LEU A 849 -29.94 7.95 9.03
C LEU A 849 -28.51 8.34 9.43
N VAL A 850 -28.06 9.50 8.99
CA VAL A 850 -26.68 9.96 9.20
C VAL A 850 -26.64 11.42 9.65
N GLU A 851 -25.70 11.77 10.53
CA GLU A 851 -25.38 13.17 10.83
C GLU A 851 -24.79 13.80 9.55
N THR A 852 -25.20 15.03 9.22
CA THR A 852 -24.76 15.72 8.01
C THR A 852 -24.41 17.18 8.29
N MET A 853 -23.51 17.75 7.50
CA MET A 853 -23.26 19.19 7.46
C MET A 853 -24.18 19.92 6.47
N GLU A 854 -24.96 19.17 5.69
CA GLU A 854 -25.98 19.72 4.80
C GLU A 854 -27.04 20.44 5.65
N GLU A 855 -27.27 21.73 5.37
CA GLU A 855 -28.36 22.47 6.02
C GLU A 855 -29.70 22.01 5.42
N PRO A 856 -30.77 21.89 6.24
CA PRO A 856 -32.10 21.63 5.70
C PRO A 856 -32.44 22.68 4.64
N GLY A 857 -32.85 22.24 3.45
CA GLY A 857 -33.29 23.16 2.40
C GLY A 857 -34.37 24.10 2.94
N GLU A 858 -34.37 25.37 2.51
CA GLU A 858 -35.45 26.30 2.84
C GLU A 858 -36.79 25.61 2.54
N VAL A 859 -37.64 25.48 3.56
CA VAL A 859 -38.96 24.87 3.42
C VAL A 859 -39.82 25.81 2.57
N THR A 860 -39.77 25.66 1.25
CA THR A 860 -40.93 26.01 0.43
C THR A 860 -41.98 24.93 0.71
N PRO A 861 -43.17 25.30 1.24
CA PRO A 861 -44.23 24.32 1.46
C PRO A 861 -44.55 23.58 0.15
N GLU A 862 -45.02 22.33 0.25
CA GLU A 862 -45.56 21.61 -0.90
C GLU A 862 -46.49 22.55 -1.70
N PRO A 863 -46.36 22.61 -3.03
CA PRO A 863 -47.06 23.62 -3.80
C PRO A 863 -48.57 23.34 -3.79
N GLU A 864 -49.30 24.02 -2.91
CA GLU A 864 -50.77 24.10 -2.98
C GLU A 864 -51.16 24.89 -4.24
N GLY A 865 -52.04 24.33 -5.08
CA GLY A 865 -52.56 25.01 -6.28
C GLY A 865 -51.89 24.55 -7.58
N LEU A 866 -51.55 25.48 -8.47
CA LEU A 866 -51.05 25.15 -9.82
C LEU A 866 -49.53 25.37 -9.92
N THR A 867 -48.80 24.36 -10.37
CA THR A 867 -47.37 24.49 -10.71
C THR A 867 -47.17 24.53 -12.22
N LEU A 868 -46.14 25.25 -12.66
CA LEU A 868 -45.81 25.43 -14.06
C LEU A 868 -44.33 25.09 -14.29
N ASP A 869 -44.06 24.37 -15.37
CA ASP A 869 -42.72 24.24 -15.92
C ASP A 869 -42.31 25.53 -16.67
N ALA A 870 -41.02 25.64 -17.00
CA ALA A 870 -40.52 26.73 -17.83
C ALA A 870 -41.21 26.77 -19.20
N ALA A 871 -41.56 27.97 -19.67
CA ALA A 871 -42.19 28.13 -20.98
C ALA A 871 -41.18 27.92 -22.11
N LEU A 872 -41.50 27.01 -23.04
CA LEU A 872 -40.77 26.84 -24.28
C LEU A 872 -41.39 27.69 -25.37
N PHE A 873 -40.68 28.71 -25.82
CA PHE A 873 -41.12 29.57 -26.93
C PHE A 873 -40.60 29.01 -28.24
N LYS A 874 -41.47 28.86 -29.25
CA LYS A 874 -41.12 28.29 -30.56
C LYS A 874 -41.57 29.18 -31.70
N ASN A 875 -40.81 29.20 -32.79
CA ASN A 875 -41.19 29.87 -34.04
C ASN A 875 -42.07 28.97 -34.92
N GLU A 876 -42.47 29.45 -36.10
CA GLU A 876 -43.28 28.70 -37.08
C GLU A 876 -42.64 27.36 -37.51
N ALA A 877 -41.31 27.26 -37.50
CA ALA A 877 -40.58 26.03 -37.80
C ALA A 877 -40.48 25.06 -36.60
N GLY A 878 -41.08 25.38 -35.46
CA GLY A 878 -41.03 24.58 -34.23
C GLY A 878 -39.69 24.69 -33.47
N THR A 879 -38.79 25.58 -33.89
CA THR A 879 -37.48 25.78 -33.24
C THR A 879 -37.63 26.63 -32.00
N VAL A 880 -36.96 26.23 -30.90
CA VAL A 880 -36.98 26.99 -29.63
C VAL A 880 -36.25 28.32 -29.79
N VAL A 881 -36.87 29.40 -29.32
CA VAL A 881 -36.32 30.76 -29.33
C VAL A 881 -36.23 31.30 -27.91
N THR A 882 -35.13 31.99 -27.59
CA THR A 882 -34.85 32.50 -26.23
C THR A 882 -35.08 34.01 -26.10
N SER A 883 -35.34 34.73 -27.21
CA SER A 883 -35.79 36.12 -27.21
C SER A 883 -36.89 36.39 -28.23
N VAL A 884 -37.66 37.48 -28.06
CA VAL A 884 -38.81 37.80 -28.92
C VAL A 884 -38.34 38.08 -30.36
N PRO A 885 -38.79 37.31 -31.38
CA PRO A 885 -38.43 37.54 -32.77
C PRO A 885 -38.91 38.90 -33.32
N ALA A 886 -38.31 39.36 -34.42
CA ALA A 886 -38.64 40.66 -35.03
C ALA A 886 -40.01 40.66 -35.76
N GLU A 887 -40.45 39.52 -36.29
CA GLU A 887 -41.76 39.26 -36.91
C GLU A 887 -41.97 37.74 -37.05
N GLY A 888 -43.17 37.28 -37.46
CA GLY A 888 -43.50 35.86 -37.64
C GLY A 888 -44.28 35.23 -36.47
N MET A 889 -44.64 33.95 -36.56
CA MET A 889 -45.42 33.26 -35.53
C MET A 889 -44.57 32.97 -34.28
N LEU A 890 -45.15 33.22 -33.11
CA LEU A 890 -44.58 32.80 -31.83
C LEU A 890 -45.58 31.94 -31.08
N LEU A 891 -45.18 30.71 -30.76
CA LEU A 891 -45.89 29.78 -29.90
C LEU A 891 -45.21 29.72 -28.54
N ALA A 892 -45.98 29.58 -27.48
CA ALA A 892 -45.49 29.23 -26.15
C ALA A 892 -46.12 27.90 -25.72
N GLU A 893 -45.28 26.98 -25.28
CA GLU A 893 -45.66 25.72 -24.64
C GLU A 893 -45.35 25.80 -23.15
N VAL A 894 -46.34 25.49 -22.31
CA VAL A 894 -46.17 25.43 -20.85
C VAL A 894 -46.84 24.17 -20.33
N THR A 895 -46.09 23.36 -19.62
CA THR A 895 -46.61 22.21 -18.87
C THR A 895 -47.05 22.70 -17.49
N ALA A 896 -48.27 22.32 -17.09
CA ALA A 896 -48.84 22.68 -15.82
C ALA A 896 -49.35 21.43 -15.09
N THR A 897 -49.15 21.40 -13.77
CA THR A 897 -49.67 20.36 -12.88
C THR A 897 -50.53 21.01 -11.80
N ASN A 898 -51.76 20.51 -11.64
CA ASN A 898 -52.69 20.96 -10.61
C ASN A 898 -52.60 20.06 -9.38
N HIS A 899 -52.33 20.63 -8.21
CA HIS A 899 -52.17 19.95 -6.93
C HIS A 899 -53.31 20.30 -5.98
N GLY A 900 -54.54 20.23 -6.48
CA GLY A 900 -55.75 20.57 -5.73
C GLY A 900 -57.03 20.26 -6.50
N ALA A 901 -58.18 20.60 -5.93
CA ALA A 901 -59.49 20.28 -6.51
C ALA A 901 -59.61 20.75 -7.99
N ALA A 902 -60.38 19.98 -8.78
CA ALA A 902 -60.49 20.22 -10.21
C ALA A 902 -60.92 21.67 -10.52
N GLN A 903 -60.10 22.40 -11.27
CA GLN A 903 -60.30 23.83 -11.54
C GLN A 903 -60.07 24.18 -13.02
N PRO A 904 -60.80 25.17 -13.57
CA PRO A 904 -60.54 25.69 -14.90
C PRO A 904 -59.22 26.46 -14.92
N VAL A 905 -58.41 26.21 -15.94
CA VAL A 905 -57.10 26.82 -16.18
C VAL A 905 -57.08 27.35 -17.60
N THR A 906 -56.61 28.58 -17.76
CA THR A 906 -56.51 29.27 -19.04
C THR A 906 -55.11 29.82 -19.22
N LEU A 907 -54.34 29.23 -20.15
CA LEU A 907 -53.08 29.79 -20.61
C LEU A 907 -53.37 30.99 -21.50
N VAL A 908 -52.72 32.11 -21.22
CA VAL A 908 -52.79 33.35 -21.99
C VAL A 908 -51.39 33.77 -22.38
N VAL A 909 -51.10 33.83 -23.67
CA VAL A 909 -49.86 34.38 -24.20
C VAL A 909 -50.19 35.79 -24.68
N ALA A 910 -49.46 36.81 -24.22
CA ALA A 910 -49.75 38.20 -24.56
C ALA A 910 -48.49 39.01 -24.84
N LEU A 911 -48.56 39.84 -25.89
CA LEU A 911 -47.48 40.74 -26.31
C LEU A 911 -47.72 42.16 -25.76
N TYR A 912 -46.72 42.74 -25.12
CA TYR A 912 -46.77 44.08 -24.54
C TYR A 912 -45.72 44.99 -25.17
N ASN A 913 -46.10 46.23 -25.48
CA ASN A 913 -45.12 47.23 -25.91
C ASN A 913 -44.33 47.81 -24.71
N LYS A 914 -43.31 48.63 -24.98
CA LYS A 914 -42.48 49.28 -23.94
C LYS A 914 -43.23 50.15 -22.93
N LYS A 915 -44.48 50.54 -23.22
CA LYS A 915 -45.34 51.31 -22.31
C LYS A 915 -46.26 50.41 -21.47
N GLY A 916 -46.08 49.09 -21.54
CA GLY A 916 -46.92 48.11 -20.83
C GLY A 916 -48.30 47.92 -21.44
N VAL A 917 -48.54 48.39 -22.68
CA VAL A 917 -49.84 48.23 -23.35
C VAL A 917 -49.83 46.94 -24.16
N MET A 918 -50.80 46.06 -23.88
CA MET A 918 -51.02 44.81 -24.61
C MET A 918 -51.40 45.08 -26.07
N LYS A 919 -50.78 44.36 -27.00
CA LYS A 919 -50.94 44.52 -28.45
C LYS A 919 -51.51 43.29 -29.16
N ALA A 920 -51.25 42.12 -28.63
CA ALA A 920 -51.81 40.86 -29.09
C ALA A 920 -51.97 39.93 -27.90
N MET A 921 -52.96 39.04 -27.95
CA MET A 921 -53.11 37.95 -27.00
C MET A 921 -53.75 36.74 -27.66
N SER A 922 -53.34 35.56 -27.23
CA SER A 922 -53.98 34.28 -27.53
C SER A 922 -54.19 33.52 -26.23
N SER A 923 -55.16 32.61 -26.22
CA SER A 923 -55.41 31.79 -25.03
C SER A 923 -55.98 30.43 -25.35
N VAL A 924 -55.75 29.48 -24.45
CA VAL A 924 -56.36 28.14 -24.45
C VAL A 924 -56.82 27.78 -23.04
N SER A 925 -58.03 27.24 -22.91
CA SER A 925 -58.65 26.93 -21.62
C SER A 925 -59.00 25.44 -21.50
N ARG A 926 -58.79 24.87 -20.31
CA ARG A 926 -59.22 23.51 -19.94
C ARG A 926 -59.40 23.39 -18.43
N THR A 927 -60.28 22.51 -17.98
CA THR A 927 -60.34 22.08 -16.58
C THR A 927 -59.32 21.00 -16.31
N LEU A 928 -58.44 21.22 -15.33
CA LEU A 928 -57.49 20.20 -14.84
C LEU A 928 -58.03 19.57 -13.57
N LYS A 929 -57.96 18.24 -13.49
CA LYS A 929 -58.25 17.49 -12.26
C LYS A 929 -57.09 17.58 -11.28
N ASP A 930 -57.32 17.12 -10.06
CA ASP A 930 -56.26 16.98 -9.06
C ASP A 930 -55.20 15.98 -9.53
N GLY A 931 -53.93 16.33 -9.36
CA GLY A 931 -52.75 15.62 -9.87
C GLY A 931 -52.55 15.65 -11.39
N GLU A 932 -53.47 16.26 -12.16
CA GLU A 932 -53.40 16.22 -13.63
C GLU A 932 -52.28 17.13 -14.15
N THR A 933 -51.33 16.53 -14.88
CA THR A 933 -50.26 17.23 -15.60
C THR A 933 -50.59 17.30 -17.09
N THR A 934 -50.57 18.49 -17.69
CA THR A 934 -50.80 18.66 -19.12
C THR A 934 -50.02 19.82 -19.72
N THR A 935 -49.73 19.75 -21.02
CA THR A 935 -49.03 20.81 -21.76
C THR A 935 -50.03 21.64 -22.56
N PHE A 936 -49.98 22.95 -22.37
CA PHE A 936 -50.76 23.92 -23.11
C PHE A 936 -49.88 24.60 -24.17
N THR A 937 -50.41 24.71 -25.38
CA THR A 937 -49.76 25.43 -26.48
C THR A 937 -50.66 26.57 -26.95
N SER A 938 -50.14 27.79 -27.00
CA SER A 938 -50.86 28.94 -27.57
C SER A 938 -49.88 29.94 -28.17
N GLY A 939 -50.32 30.75 -29.13
CA GLY A 939 -49.49 31.76 -29.75
C GLY A 939 -50.20 32.60 -30.79
N PHE A 940 -49.47 33.53 -31.40
CA PHE A 940 -49.98 34.46 -32.41
C PHE A 940 -48.85 34.98 -33.31
N ASP A 941 -49.24 35.58 -34.44
CA ASP A 941 -48.30 36.27 -35.32
C ASP A 941 -47.84 37.60 -34.74
N LEU A 942 -46.52 37.80 -34.74
CA LEU A 942 -45.88 39.00 -34.23
C LEU A 942 -45.98 40.16 -35.24
N PRO A 943 -46.25 41.38 -34.77
CA PRO A 943 -46.17 42.56 -35.62
C PRO A 943 -44.72 42.84 -36.03
N LYS A 944 -44.52 43.57 -37.14
CA LYS A 944 -43.18 43.98 -37.57
C LYS A 944 -42.45 44.75 -36.48
N ARG A 945 -41.17 44.41 -36.27
CA ARG A 945 -40.28 44.97 -35.24
C ARG A 945 -40.67 44.61 -33.80
N ALA A 946 -41.14 43.38 -33.61
CA ALA A 946 -41.56 42.85 -32.30
C ALA A 946 -40.42 42.59 -31.32
N GLU A 947 -39.14 42.63 -31.74
CA GLU A 947 -37.97 42.36 -30.87
C GLU A 947 -37.83 43.35 -29.70
N LYS A 948 -38.61 44.43 -29.72
CA LYS A 948 -38.66 45.50 -28.72
C LYS A 948 -39.79 45.33 -27.71
N PHE A 949 -40.61 44.31 -27.88
CA PHE A 949 -41.79 44.01 -27.09
C PHE A 949 -41.47 42.92 -26.07
N THR A 950 -42.32 42.81 -25.06
CA THR A 950 -42.22 41.79 -24.01
C THR A 950 -43.37 40.81 -24.20
N VAL A 951 -43.08 39.52 -24.21
CA VAL A 951 -44.12 38.49 -24.20
C VAL A 951 -44.29 38.01 -22.76
N LYS A 952 -45.54 37.95 -22.30
CA LYS A 952 -45.87 37.33 -21.02
C LYS A 952 -46.78 36.15 -21.26
N VAL A 953 -46.46 35.05 -20.61
CA VAL A 953 -47.30 33.88 -20.51
C VAL A 953 -47.92 33.90 -19.11
N MET A 954 -49.24 34.03 -19.07
CA MET A 954 -50.03 34.11 -17.85
C MET A 954 -50.93 32.90 -17.77
N ILE A 955 -51.23 32.46 -16.56
CA ILE A 955 -52.20 31.40 -16.30
C ILE A 955 -53.30 31.97 -15.42
N TRP A 956 -54.51 31.97 -15.94
CA TRP A 956 -55.70 32.49 -15.27
C TRP A 956 -56.73 31.39 -15.02
N ASN A 957 -57.65 31.60 -14.09
CA ASN A 957 -58.80 30.71 -13.91
C ASN A 957 -59.70 30.69 -15.15
N ASN A 958 -59.99 31.86 -15.73
CA ASN A 958 -60.73 32.05 -16.97
C ASN A 958 -60.49 33.47 -17.54
N LEU A 959 -60.93 33.73 -18.77
CA LEU A 959 -60.74 35.03 -19.44
C LEU A 959 -61.62 36.17 -18.91
N GLN A 960 -62.70 35.85 -18.17
CA GLN A 960 -63.66 36.82 -17.67
C GLN A 960 -63.16 37.44 -16.36
N ASP A 961 -62.81 36.61 -15.39
CA ASP A 961 -62.38 37.01 -14.06
C ASP A 961 -60.88 37.33 -14.00
N LYS A 962 -60.09 36.68 -14.87
CA LYS A 962 -58.64 36.90 -15.04
C LYS A 962 -57.87 36.78 -13.73
N VAL A 963 -58.34 35.91 -12.82
CA VAL A 963 -57.66 35.65 -11.55
C VAL A 963 -56.41 34.87 -11.86
N GLN A 964 -55.27 35.42 -11.48
CA GLN A 964 -53.97 34.82 -11.75
C GLN A 964 -53.70 33.65 -10.82
N LEU A 965 -53.41 32.48 -11.41
CA LEU A 965 -53.21 31.23 -10.67
C LEU A 965 -51.73 30.93 -10.40
N ALA A 966 -50.82 31.53 -11.17
CA ALA A 966 -49.38 31.39 -11.00
C ALA A 966 -48.64 32.63 -11.57
N GLU A 967 -47.41 32.86 -11.12
CA GLU A 967 -46.59 33.98 -11.58
C GLU A 967 -46.36 33.95 -13.11
N PRO A 968 -46.40 35.10 -13.82
CA PRO A 968 -46.27 35.10 -15.26
C PRO A 968 -44.83 34.82 -15.69
N ILE A 969 -44.67 33.95 -16.68
CA ILE A 969 -43.39 33.71 -17.33
C ILE A 969 -43.15 34.80 -18.37
N VAL A 970 -42.00 35.47 -18.31
CA VAL A 970 -41.71 36.66 -19.11
C VAL A 970 -40.54 36.40 -20.06
N MET A 971 -40.80 36.58 -21.35
CA MET A 971 -39.77 36.65 -22.38
C MET A 971 -39.39 38.11 -22.61
N LEU A 972 -38.14 38.45 -22.30
CA LEU A 972 -37.63 39.82 -22.37
C LEU A 972 -37.28 40.23 -23.82
N PRO A 973 -37.35 41.53 -24.14
CA PRO A 973 -36.90 42.06 -25.43
C PRO A 973 -35.38 41.94 -25.57
N VAL A 974 -34.89 41.81 -26.80
CA VAL A 974 -33.46 41.79 -27.11
C VAL A 974 -32.81 43.12 -26.70
N THR A 975 -31.79 43.07 -25.85
CA THR A 975 -31.08 44.26 -25.36
C THR A 975 -29.98 44.70 -26.32
N LYS A 976 -29.38 45.88 -26.05
CA LYS A 976 -28.23 46.37 -26.85
C LYS A 976 -26.96 45.57 -26.60
N ASP A 977 -26.85 44.88 -25.46
CA ASP A 977 -25.68 44.10 -25.08
C ASP A 977 -25.71 42.70 -25.70
N ASP A 978 -26.90 42.10 -25.86
CA ASP A 978 -27.09 40.84 -26.61
C ASP A 978 -26.65 40.99 -28.08
N LYS A 979 -27.00 42.13 -28.72
CA LYS A 979 -26.52 42.46 -30.08
C LYS A 979 -25.02 42.74 -30.16
N LYS A 980 -24.37 42.95 -29.02
CA LYS A 980 -22.92 43.20 -28.91
C LYS A 980 -22.18 41.87 -28.75
N GLU A 981 -22.75 40.93 -28.00
CA GLU A 981 -22.26 39.54 -27.91
C GLU A 981 -22.45 38.80 -29.23
N GLU A 982 -23.58 38.94 -29.91
CA GLU A 982 -23.81 38.34 -31.23
C GLU A 982 -22.79 38.86 -32.27
N LYS A 983 -22.46 40.16 -32.22
CA LYS A 983 -21.37 40.77 -33.01
C LYS A 983 -19.96 40.37 -32.57
N LYS A 984 -19.80 39.92 -31.32
CA LYS A 984 -18.52 39.44 -30.78
C LYS A 984 -18.30 37.99 -31.21
N ALA A 985 -19.35 37.17 -31.15
CA ALA A 985 -19.38 35.81 -31.69
C ALA A 985 -19.13 35.80 -33.21
N GLU A 986 -19.81 36.64 -34.01
CA GLU A 986 -19.52 36.79 -35.45
C GLU A 986 -18.07 37.23 -35.74
N LYS A 987 -17.44 37.96 -34.80
CA LYS A 987 -16.05 38.40 -34.90
C LYS A 987 -15.06 37.29 -34.53
N GLU A 988 -15.40 36.46 -33.54
CA GLU A 988 -14.62 35.29 -33.14
C GLU A 988 -14.71 34.19 -34.19
N GLU A 989 -15.87 33.95 -34.78
CA GLU A 989 -16.07 33.00 -35.87
C GLU A 989 -15.27 33.42 -37.11
N LYS A 990 -15.31 34.72 -37.49
CA LYS A 990 -14.43 35.28 -38.54
C LYS A 990 -12.94 35.27 -38.19
N LYS A 991 -12.59 35.16 -36.91
CA LYS A 991 -11.20 35.05 -36.45
C LYS A 991 -10.72 33.60 -36.55
N GLN A 992 -11.54 32.64 -36.14
CA GLN A 992 -11.32 31.21 -36.34
C GLN A 992 -11.19 30.86 -37.83
N GLU A 993 -12.10 31.37 -38.67
CA GLU A 993 -12.04 31.13 -40.13
C GLU A 993 -10.77 31.73 -40.77
N LYS A 994 -10.19 32.77 -40.16
CA LYS A 994 -8.90 33.38 -40.56
C LYS A 994 -7.70 32.60 -40.05
N GLU A 995 -7.79 31.99 -38.88
CA GLU A 995 -6.76 31.14 -38.28
C GLU A 995 -6.69 29.79 -39.00
N GLU A 996 -7.84 29.19 -39.37
CA GLU A 996 -7.89 28.00 -40.24
C GLU A 996 -7.31 28.28 -41.62
N LYS A 997 -7.69 29.38 -42.28
CA LYS A 997 -7.09 29.80 -43.55
C LYS A 997 -5.59 30.14 -43.46
N LYS A 998 -5.06 30.37 -42.26
CA LYS A 998 -3.63 30.59 -42.01
C LYS A 998 -2.92 29.25 -41.78
N ALA A 999 -3.51 28.35 -41.00
CA ALA A 999 -3.03 26.99 -40.81
C ALA A 999 -2.93 26.23 -42.15
N GLU A 1000 -3.97 26.30 -42.98
CA GLU A 1000 -3.99 25.68 -44.31
C GLU A 1000 -2.94 26.27 -45.29
N LYS A 1001 -2.47 27.50 -45.00
CA LYS A 1001 -1.45 28.19 -45.80
C LYS A 1001 -0.02 27.91 -45.33
N ASP A 1002 0.13 27.61 -44.04
CA ASP A 1002 1.39 27.18 -43.44
C ASP A 1002 1.64 25.68 -43.72
N GLU A 1003 0.59 24.86 -43.74
CA GLU A 1003 0.64 23.45 -44.18
C GLU A 1003 1.06 23.33 -45.67
N LYS A 1004 0.48 24.15 -46.57
CA LYS A 1004 0.91 24.24 -47.98
C LYS A 1004 2.32 24.82 -48.18
N LYS A 1005 2.92 25.44 -47.17
CA LYS A 1005 4.30 25.95 -47.21
C LYS A 1005 5.30 24.90 -46.75
N ASP A 1006 4.91 24.04 -45.81
CA ASP A 1006 5.74 22.94 -45.33
C ASP A 1006 5.78 21.79 -46.36
N ASP A 1007 4.66 21.50 -47.04
CA ASP A 1007 4.64 20.60 -48.21
C ASP A 1007 5.59 21.07 -49.34
N LYS A 1008 5.72 22.39 -49.54
CA LYS A 1008 6.65 22.97 -50.53
C LYS A 1008 8.11 23.01 -50.07
N LYS A 1009 8.39 22.84 -48.77
CA LYS A 1009 9.75 22.72 -48.24
C LYS A 1009 10.27 21.29 -48.34
N ASP A 1010 9.40 20.30 -48.15
CA ASP A 1010 9.79 18.89 -48.26
C ASP A 1010 10.02 18.49 -49.72
N ASP A 1011 9.25 19.04 -50.66
CA ASP A 1011 9.46 18.85 -52.11
C ASP A 1011 10.74 19.52 -52.66
N LYS A 1012 11.41 20.36 -51.85
CA LYS A 1012 12.72 20.99 -52.16
C LYS A 1012 13.91 20.34 -51.47
N LYS A 1013 13.70 19.43 -50.51
CA LYS A 1013 14.77 18.62 -49.90
C LYS A 1013 14.91 17.24 -50.55
N GLY A 1014 13.96 16.84 -51.41
CA GLY A 1014 13.99 15.61 -52.21
C GLY A 1014 14.48 15.77 -53.66
N LYS A 1015 15.16 16.86 -54.02
CA LYS A 1015 15.78 17.08 -55.36
C LYS A 1015 17.25 17.37 -55.29
#